data_AF-A0A1H2JMR2-F1
#
_entry.id   AF-A0A1H2JMR2-F1
#
_cell.length_a   1.000
_cell.length_b   1.000
_cell.length_c   1.000
_cell.angle_alpha   90.00
_cell.angle_beta   90.00
_cell.angle_gamma   90.00
#
_symmetry.space_group_name_H-M   'P 1'
#
loop_
_entity.id
_entity.type
_entity.pdbx_description
1 polymer ?
#
loop_
_entity_poly.entity_id
_entity_poly.type
_entity_poly.pdbx_seq_one_letter_code
_entity_poly.pdbx_strand_id
1 'polypeptide(L)'
;MRIPRRMIALLAVPLIAAGLAAGPASAQEPLFADDFSAGMGGWRAVTGSLDEWTIGGTEFPYTTVDTVAQASGRYITPDPAVVLPESYEIRVRARIDASGASDAVPLNVLTDWTDTSGPRVGNLALQVAGLSTIRMSRPIGAAECVGAAPVLETGQWFDVTLTRANGILAAEINGERVAAVRAGADGGTVGLGVYRSRTSISSIVVSPLDEAAAGHPTQPTGCDWTGPGTPDDEQPVILNQSGFNTDRPKRFTAPKAEDGARFAVVDESGAERYTGEVTGGVGDFSAFRPAAGEGDYRVVVTGTAGEGESAPFGIGPSWLERVSYENAVEFMSGSRCYFGDAAASDVGWHSPRCRWSVMWRDGDTYSFEVPTLIDLFSANPSAFEGMRLEDAVYRGMAYELPADTPEVVRMIAWGVDRMLAHDVNHTLWKGQLAAFLRAYPDLAEWIPVEMYEDVRDYLFPLWGHQPHDRFTSAYDYTPHTADLFQTYTQVGTGKGEFPPGHSIRANLDMYDVALREGRPDAAAYLDAAQRNAAWIVGNLDWTDPLTTKGQRMSEHITVTALVDFLRRYPSEAPAGTAAKITEWATVAVGRSDNLWDFRKYSDDRWTIPSFTGGGGTDPNETGNLAGFAAPALAAASVVDDPALAQRLRELAVAAVDNIFGRNPTGRHASYRAATEQWGFEGAELGWFSEFQGGAGILQGVPGVLDGSPKNAHFPYNPGVGNIGHSEGWVAFNTAWNESLAWLADAETSVRVVDGAVELTAPLDLDTTALDRATVQVRVGSGAPVDLAVQQVSASAAVFRGALDTDALGAEPGDVVTVSYGLGSFTARTSVTVEAADACPAGHPADVTVTFGGVDSGVVNHDRGDGCTFLDVVDARGPFADHGALVRAVRDTSSQWFADGLLTRQESADLLVAAAGSAGGIR
;
A
#
# COMPACT_ATOMS: atom_id res chain seq x y z
N MET A 1 -5.58 47.50 -41.84
CA MET A 1 -7.01 47.78 -41.61
C MET A 1 -7.22 47.77 -40.10
N ARG A 2 -7.17 48.88 -39.34
CA ARG A 2 -8.24 49.89 -39.05
C ARG A 2 -9.61 49.19 -38.90
N ILE A 3 -10.34 49.19 -37.77
CA ILE A 3 -10.60 50.20 -36.71
C ILE A 3 -11.40 49.54 -35.52
N PRO A 4 -11.65 50.21 -34.37
CA PRO A 4 -11.54 49.66 -33.00
C PRO A 4 -12.74 49.92 -32.03
N ARG A 5 -12.44 49.73 -30.72
CA ARG A 5 -13.05 50.30 -29.48
C ARG A 5 -14.37 49.71 -28.94
N ARG A 6 -14.31 49.31 -27.66
CA ARG A 6 -15.10 49.93 -26.56
C ARG A 6 -14.47 49.67 -25.18
N MET A 7 -14.13 50.76 -24.49
CA MET A 7 -14.01 50.88 -23.03
C MET A 7 -15.41 50.98 -22.43
N ILE A 8 -15.62 50.41 -21.24
CA ILE A 8 -16.59 50.69 -20.15
C ILE A 8 -16.32 49.57 -19.13
N ALA A 9 -16.29 49.70 -17.81
CA ALA A 9 -16.09 50.77 -16.82
C ALA A 9 -15.85 50.02 -15.49
N LEU A 10 -15.07 50.62 -14.58
CA LEU A 10 -14.88 50.16 -13.20
C LEU A 10 -16.22 49.87 -12.51
N LEU A 11 -16.33 48.69 -11.91
CA LEU A 11 -17.16 48.44 -10.72
C LEU A 11 -16.37 47.48 -9.82
N ALA A 12 -15.81 48.05 -8.75
CA ALA A 12 -15.24 47.31 -7.65
C ALA A 12 -16.37 46.64 -6.86
N VAL A 13 -16.32 45.31 -6.74
CA VAL A 13 -17.08 44.52 -5.78
C VAL A 13 -16.02 43.71 -5.02
N PRO A 14 -16.01 43.71 -3.67
CA PRO A 14 -15.04 42.93 -2.93
C PRO A 14 -15.31 41.44 -3.15
N LEU A 15 -14.27 40.70 -3.53
CA LEU A 15 -14.26 39.24 -3.52
C LEU A 15 -14.53 38.79 -2.07
N ILE A 16 -15.66 38.12 -1.87
CA ILE A 16 -15.90 37.28 -0.71
C ILE A 16 -14.96 36.08 -0.87
N ALA A 17 -14.02 35.93 0.06
CA ALA A 17 -13.21 34.73 0.20
C ALA A 17 -14.13 33.62 0.74
N ALA A 18 -14.28 32.54 -0.03
CA ALA A 18 -14.89 31.30 0.40
C ALA A 18 -13.99 30.16 -0.08
N GLY A 19 -13.62 29.27 0.85
CA GLY A 19 -12.81 28.09 0.53
C GLY A 19 -12.13 27.42 1.73
N LEU A 20 -12.83 27.28 2.88
CA LEU A 20 -12.55 26.21 3.83
C LEU A 20 -13.59 25.13 3.56
N ALA A 21 -13.18 23.99 3.00
CA ALA A 21 -14.05 22.82 2.85
C ALA A 21 -13.88 21.94 4.08
N ALA A 22 -14.99 21.73 4.80
CA ALA A 22 -15.12 20.87 5.96
C ALA A 22 -15.70 19.51 5.53
N GLY A 23 -15.08 18.41 6.00
CA GLY A 23 -15.71 17.08 6.07
C GLY A 23 -16.57 16.94 7.33
N PRO A 24 -17.42 15.90 7.43
CA PRO A 24 -18.72 16.01 8.09
C PRO A 24 -18.68 15.73 9.59
N ALA A 25 -18.51 16.79 10.37
CA ALA A 25 -19.42 17.07 11.47
C ALA A 25 -20.19 18.32 11.05
N SER A 26 -21.44 18.54 11.49
CA SER A 26 -22.20 19.72 11.07
C SER A 26 -21.33 20.98 11.24
N ALA A 27 -20.97 21.63 10.13
CA ALA A 27 -19.94 22.68 10.14
C ALA A 27 -20.53 23.96 10.73
N GLN A 28 -20.62 23.99 12.06
CA GLN A 28 -20.92 25.22 12.79
C GLN A 28 -19.74 26.18 12.63
N GLU A 29 -20.08 27.45 12.44
CA GLU A 29 -19.08 28.52 12.37
C GLU A 29 -18.26 28.56 13.69
N PRO A 30 -16.93 28.68 13.64
CA PRO A 30 -16.12 28.72 14.85
C PRO A 30 -16.52 29.93 15.70
N LEU A 31 -16.57 29.73 17.02
CA LEU A 31 -16.83 30.80 17.99
C LEU A 31 -15.73 31.87 17.95
N PHE A 32 -14.51 31.46 17.64
CA PHE A 32 -13.35 32.32 17.48
C PHE A 32 -12.27 31.62 16.67
N ALA A 33 -11.64 32.34 15.75
CA ALA A 33 -10.47 31.86 15.02
C ALA A 33 -9.51 33.03 14.76
N ASP A 34 -8.23 32.81 14.96
CA ASP A 34 -7.19 33.79 14.65
C ASP A 34 -5.91 33.08 14.18
N ASP A 35 -5.38 33.52 13.03
CA ASP A 35 -4.12 33.09 12.43
C ASP A 35 -3.02 34.16 12.56
N PHE A 36 -3.30 35.24 13.30
CA PHE A 36 -2.46 36.40 13.53
C PHE A 36 -2.07 37.20 12.28
N SER A 37 -2.67 36.91 11.12
CA SER A 37 -2.43 37.66 9.86
C SER A 37 -2.88 39.12 9.96
N ALA A 38 -3.90 39.39 10.77
CA ALA A 38 -4.41 40.73 11.07
C ALA A 38 -3.69 41.41 12.26
N GLY A 39 -2.69 40.75 12.84
CA GLY A 39 -1.98 41.19 14.03
C GLY A 39 -2.77 40.98 15.33
N MET A 40 -2.36 41.66 16.41
CA MET A 40 -2.90 41.44 17.77
C MET A 40 -4.23 42.18 18.05
N GLY A 41 -4.93 42.68 17.04
CA GLY A 41 -6.09 43.57 17.20
C GLY A 41 -7.32 42.92 17.86
N GLY A 42 -7.46 41.60 17.75
CA GLY A 42 -8.53 40.82 18.38
C GLY A 42 -8.22 40.36 19.80
N TRP A 43 -7.14 40.86 20.41
CA TRP A 43 -6.64 40.40 21.70
C TRP A 43 -6.52 41.53 22.71
N ARG A 44 -6.57 41.17 24.00
CA ARG A 44 -6.13 42.04 25.09
C ARG A 44 -5.11 41.34 25.97
N ALA A 45 -4.16 42.12 26.47
CA ALA A 45 -3.20 41.63 27.47
C ALA A 45 -3.88 41.51 28.84
N VAL A 46 -3.65 40.37 29.49
CA VAL A 46 -4.04 40.09 30.88
C VAL A 46 -2.86 40.38 31.80
N THR A 47 -1.65 40.05 31.35
CA THR A 47 -0.40 40.48 31.99
C THR A 47 0.57 41.01 30.94
N GLY A 48 1.32 42.05 31.30
CA GLY A 48 2.23 42.74 30.38
C GLY A 48 1.49 43.62 29.37
N SER A 49 2.09 43.79 28.18
CA SER A 49 1.52 44.55 27.06
C SER A 49 1.38 43.67 25.81
N LEU A 50 0.44 44.04 24.91
CA LEU A 50 0.34 43.44 23.57
C LEU A 50 1.57 43.75 22.70
N ASP A 51 2.28 44.85 22.97
CA ASP A 51 3.51 45.21 22.22
C ASP A 51 4.65 44.21 22.42
N GLU A 52 4.56 43.35 23.44
CA GLU A 52 5.52 42.27 23.68
C GLU A 52 5.26 41.04 22.78
N TRP A 53 4.13 41.03 22.06
CA TRP A 53 3.74 39.98 21.11
C TRP A 53 4.01 40.46 19.70
N THR A 54 5.09 39.95 19.11
CA THR A 54 5.59 40.40 17.81
C THR A 54 5.10 39.49 16.69
N ILE A 55 4.48 40.08 15.66
CA ILE A 55 4.06 39.34 14.46
C ILE A 55 5.26 39.09 13.54
N GLY A 56 5.40 37.86 13.06
CA GLY A 56 6.47 37.45 12.15
C GLY A 56 6.07 36.31 11.20
N GLY A 57 7.02 35.88 10.37
CA GLY A 57 6.90 34.72 9.48
C GLY A 57 7.11 35.03 7.99
N THR A 58 7.86 34.16 7.29
CA THR A 58 8.04 34.20 5.82
C THR A 58 7.23 33.13 5.09
N GLU A 59 6.78 32.09 5.80
CA GLU A 59 6.05 30.93 5.27
C GLU A 59 4.55 31.04 5.56
N PHE A 60 4.18 31.48 6.77
CA PHE A 60 2.83 31.87 7.20
C PHE A 60 2.92 32.82 8.42
N PRO A 61 1.86 33.60 8.74
CA PRO A 61 1.85 34.52 9.89
C PRO A 61 1.85 33.78 11.24
N TYR A 62 2.53 34.35 12.23
CA TYR A 62 2.46 33.92 13.62
C TYR A 62 2.81 35.08 14.57
N THR A 63 2.43 34.95 15.84
CA THR A 63 2.88 35.84 16.92
C THR A 63 3.96 35.16 17.77
N THR A 64 4.98 35.90 18.20
CA THR A 64 6.03 35.44 19.12
C THR A 64 6.07 36.34 20.35
N VAL A 65 6.19 35.73 21.53
CA VAL A 65 6.50 36.44 22.78
C VAL A 65 7.74 35.84 23.42
N ASP A 66 8.64 36.69 23.92
CA ASP A 66 9.86 36.27 24.62
C ASP A 66 9.78 36.61 26.11
N THR A 67 9.61 35.58 26.93
CA THR A 67 9.52 35.71 28.39
C THR A 67 10.70 35.08 29.11
N VAL A 68 11.77 34.68 28.41
CA VAL A 68 12.89 33.89 28.97
C VAL A 68 13.51 34.57 30.21
N ALA A 69 13.73 35.88 30.14
CA ALA A 69 14.33 36.67 31.23
C ALA A 69 13.29 37.32 32.17
N GLN A 70 12.00 37.04 32.01
CA GLN A 70 10.94 37.74 32.71
C GLN A 70 10.56 37.06 34.04
N ALA A 71 10.24 37.87 35.05
CA ALA A 71 9.83 37.37 36.37
C ALA A 71 8.39 36.85 36.43
N SER A 72 7.56 37.22 35.46
CA SER A 72 6.14 36.84 35.32
C SER A 72 5.82 36.48 33.88
N GLY A 73 4.82 35.61 33.67
CA GLY A 73 4.39 35.22 32.32
C GLY A 73 3.61 36.33 31.60
N ARG A 74 3.45 36.16 30.29
CA ARG A 74 2.62 37.00 29.44
C ARG A 74 1.40 36.21 29.01
N TYR A 75 0.22 36.79 29.27
CA TYR A 75 -1.06 36.15 29.03
C TYR A 75 -1.95 37.10 28.24
N ILE A 76 -2.64 36.55 27.24
CA ILE A 76 -3.60 37.24 26.39
C ILE A 76 -4.91 36.46 26.33
N THR A 77 -5.99 37.16 26.03
CA THR A 77 -7.33 36.60 25.82
C THR A 77 -8.00 37.35 24.67
N PRO A 78 -8.92 36.72 23.92
CA PRO A 78 -9.71 37.42 22.91
C PRO A 78 -10.44 38.64 23.48
N ASP A 79 -10.62 39.66 22.65
CA ASP A 79 -11.40 40.88 22.94
C ASP A 79 -12.39 41.20 21.79
N PRO A 80 -13.71 41.07 22.02
CA PRO A 80 -14.36 40.66 23.26
C PRO A 80 -14.07 39.19 23.62
N ALA A 81 -14.21 38.86 24.91
CA ALA A 81 -14.00 37.50 25.40
C ALA A 81 -14.99 36.50 24.76
N VAL A 82 -14.52 35.30 24.45
CA VAL A 82 -15.30 34.22 23.85
C VAL A 82 -16.13 33.54 24.94
N VAL A 83 -17.40 33.27 24.67
CA VAL A 83 -18.26 32.50 25.59
C VAL A 83 -18.18 31.03 25.20
N LEU A 84 -17.52 30.22 26.02
CA LEU A 84 -17.40 28.78 25.79
C LEU A 84 -18.71 28.08 26.20
N PRO A 85 -19.32 27.27 25.30
CA PRO A 85 -20.51 26.47 25.61
C PRO A 85 -20.19 25.29 26.52
N GLU A 86 -21.19 24.44 26.80
CA GLU A 86 -20.96 23.20 27.57
C GLU A 86 -20.07 22.22 26.80
N SER A 87 -20.14 22.16 25.48
CA SER A 87 -19.25 21.28 24.70
C SER A 87 -18.57 22.08 23.61
N TYR A 88 -17.23 22.02 23.57
CA TYR A 88 -16.40 22.77 22.65
C TYR A 88 -15.06 22.09 22.39
N GLU A 89 -14.38 22.54 21.35
CA GLU A 89 -13.02 22.18 21.03
C GLU A 89 -12.17 23.45 20.87
N ILE A 90 -10.95 23.44 21.40
CA ILE A 90 -9.94 24.49 21.18
C ILE A 90 -8.72 23.84 20.53
N ARG A 91 -8.31 24.34 19.36
CA ARG A 91 -7.07 23.94 18.69
C ARG A 91 -6.08 25.09 18.72
N VAL A 92 -4.85 24.83 19.15
CA VAL A 92 -3.76 25.81 19.20
C VAL A 92 -2.52 25.21 18.53
N ARG A 93 -1.92 25.94 17.60
CA ARG A 93 -0.64 25.57 16.99
C ARG A 93 0.47 26.47 17.47
N ALA A 94 1.50 25.89 18.07
CA ALA A 94 2.58 26.63 18.72
C ALA A 94 3.97 26.03 18.42
N ARG A 95 5.03 26.79 18.67
CA ARG A 95 6.43 26.38 18.52
C ARG A 95 7.24 26.97 19.65
N ILE A 96 8.03 26.14 20.33
CA ILE A 96 8.94 26.58 21.39
C ILE A 96 10.24 27.03 20.73
N ASP A 97 10.50 28.33 20.64
CA ASP A 97 11.73 28.87 20.03
C ASP A 97 12.91 28.76 21.01
N ALA A 98 12.65 28.96 22.30
CA ALA A 98 13.63 28.76 23.38
C ALA A 98 12.91 28.48 24.70
N SER A 99 13.46 27.61 25.53
CA SER A 99 12.97 27.35 26.89
C SER A 99 14.04 27.71 27.92
N GLY A 100 13.62 28.36 29.01
CA GLY A 100 14.50 28.82 30.10
C GLY A 100 14.71 27.75 31.17
N ALA A 101 14.63 28.19 32.44
CA ALA A 101 14.84 27.35 33.62
C ALA A 101 13.89 26.13 33.71
N SER A 102 14.19 25.19 34.60
CA SER A 102 13.42 23.93 34.79
C SER A 102 11.95 24.12 35.19
N ASP A 103 11.53 25.33 35.52
CA ASP A 103 10.14 25.71 35.85
C ASP A 103 9.45 26.51 34.73
N ALA A 104 10.02 26.51 33.52
CA ALA A 104 9.42 27.15 32.35
C ALA A 104 8.09 26.51 31.99
N VAL A 105 7.17 27.34 31.50
CA VAL A 105 5.89 26.90 30.94
C VAL A 105 5.79 27.48 29.53
N PRO A 106 6.33 26.77 28.52
CA PRO A 106 6.37 27.28 27.16
C PRO A 106 5.02 27.62 26.55
N LEU A 107 3.95 26.91 26.94
CA LEU A 107 2.59 27.22 26.54
C LEU A 107 1.61 26.93 27.66
N ASN A 108 0.72 27.89 27.92
CA ASN A 108 -0.49 27.73 28.71
C ASN A 108 -1.68 27.97 27.81
N VAL A 109 -2.61 27.00 27.77
CA VAL A 109 -3.93 27.20 27.17
C VAL A 109 -4.93 27.20 28.32
N LEU A 110 -5.46 28.39 28.63
CA LEU A 110 -6.46 28.61 29.67
C LEU A 110 -7.83 28.36 29.08
N THR A 111 -8.66 27.63 29.82
CA THR A 111 -10.03 27.31 29.44
C THR A 111 -10.91 27.30 30.68
N ASP A 112 -12.24 27.31 30.49
CA ASP A 112 -13.21 27.54 31.57
C ASP A 112 -12.85 28.78 32.42
N TRP A 113 -12.27 29.83 31.79
CA TRP A 113 -11.72 30.97 32.52
C TRP A 113 -12.80 32.03 32.80
N THR A 114 -13.34 32.02 34.01
CA THR A 114 -14.50 32.86 34.39
C THR A 114 -14.13 34.24 34.96
N ASP A 115 -12.96 34.37 35.59
CA ASP A 115 -12.43 35.66 36.08
C ASP A 115 -11.11 36.03 35.38
N THR A 116 -11.23 36.84 34.34
CA THR A 116 -10.10 37.31 33.52
C THR A 116 -9.33 38.49 34.12
N SER A 117 -9.53 38.82 35.41
CA SER A 117 -8.75 39.83 36.12
C SER A 117 -7.30 39.41 36.38
N GLY A 118 -7.01 38.11 36.31
CA GLY A 118 -5.65 37.57 36.35
C GLY A 118 -5.60 36.09 36.02
N PRO A 119 -4.47 35.58 35.50
CA PRO A 119 -4.37 34.21 34.99
C PRO A 119 -4.39 33.12 36.08
N ARG A 120 -4.45 33.50 37.37
CA ARG A 120 -4.45 32.56 38.52
C ARG A 120 -5.82 32.44 39.20
N VAL A 121 -6.89 32.91 38.58
CA VAL A 121 -8.21 32.98 39.22
C VAL A 121 -9.22 32.22 38.39
N GLY A 122 -9.80 31.16 38.97
CA GLY A 122 -10.98 30.49 38.42
C GLY A 122 -10.81 29.93 37.01
N ASN A 123 -9.67 29.29 36.71
CA ASN A 123 -9.37 28.73 35.38
C ASN A 123 -8.90 27.26 35.48
N LEU A 124 -9.22 26.46 34.45
CA LEU A 124 -8.51 25.22 34.14
C LEU A 124 -7.46 25.54 33.08
N ALA A 125 -6.24 25.06 33.23
CA ALA A 125 -5.21 25.26 32.22
C ALA A 125 -4.47 23.96 31.91
N LEU A 126 -4.28 23.70 30.62
CA LEU A 126 -3.19 22.84 30.14
C LEU A 126 -1.92 23.66 30.14
N GLN A 127 -0.90 23.16 30.83
CA GLN A 127 0.44 23.72 30.87
C GLN A 127 1.39 22.73 30.21
N VAL A 128 2.00 23.14 29.11
CA VAL A 128 3.22 22.48 28.61
C VAL A 128 4.34 22.89 29.57
N ALA A 129 4.82 21.94 30.38
CA ALA A 129 5.70 22.18 31.52
C ALA A 129 7.11 21.65 31.23
N GLY A 130 7.73 22.17 30.17
CA GLY A 130 8.99 21.67 29.62
C GLY A 130 8.80 21.12 28.22
N LEU A 131 9.70 20.23 27.77
CA LEU A 131 9.65 19.63 26.43
C LEU A 131 9.00 18.24 26.39
N SER A 132 8.72 17.60 27.53
CA SER A 132 8.17 16.23 27.55
C SER A 132 7.22 16.01 28.73
N THR A 133 6.67 17.10 29.27
CA THR A 133 5.86 17.07 30.48
C THR A 133 4.72 18.05 30.32
N ILE A 134 3.54 17.61 30.75
CA ILE A 134 2.35 18.44 30.83
C ILE A 134 1.81 18.47 32.25
N ARG A 135 1.01 19.49 32.50
CA ARG A 135 0.31 19.67 33.75
C ARG A 135 -1.07 20.25 33.49
N MET A 136 -2.09 19.60 34.05
CA MET A 136 -3.42 20.18 34.20
C MET A 136 -3.51 20.89 35.54
N SER A 137 -4.02 22.12 35.61
CA SER A 137 -4.01 22.92 36.85
C SER A 137 -5.27 23.74 37.09
N ARG A 138 -5.66 23.85 38.38
CA ARG A 138 -6.77 24.68 38.87
C ARG A 138 -6.48 25.32 40.24
N PRO A 139 -6.44 26.66 40.33
CA PRO A 139 -5.98 27.58 39.28
C PRO A 139 -4.48 27.40 38.98
N ILE A 140 -3.87 28.26 38.15
CA ILE A 140 -2.42 28.21 37.84
C ILE A 140 -1.59 28.13 39.13
N GLY A 141 -0.89 27.00 39.31
CA GLY A 141 -0.02 26.74 40.47
C GLY A 141 -0.42 25.53 41.32
N ALA A 142 -1.66 25.04 41.25
CA ALA A 142 -2.08 23.77 41.87
C ALA A 142 -2.40 22.74 40.78
N ALA A 143 -1.73 21.58 40.82
CA ALA A 143 -1.87 20.56 39.78
C ALA A 143 -3.08 19.67 40.08
N GLU A 144 -3.96 19.50 39.09
CA GLU A 144 -4.94 18.42 39.06
C GLU A 144 -4.25 17.10 38.68
N CYS A 145 -3.34 17.18 37.70
CA CYS A 145 -2.41 16.11 37.37
C CYS A 145 -1.13 16.67 36.74
N VAL A 146 -0.07 15.87 36.78
CA VAL A 146 1.20 16.09 36.08
C VAL A 146 1.58 14.76 35.45
N GLY A 147 1.94 14.75 34.19
CA GLY A 147 2.28 13.53 33.46
C GLY A 147 3.26 13.79 32.33
N ALA A 148 3.77 12.70 31.76
CA ALA A 148 4.58 12.75 30.56
C ALA A 148 3.71 13.20 29.36
N ALA A 149 4.37 13.65 28.31
CA ALA A 149 3.74 13.99 27.04
C ALA A 149 4.73 13.71 25.89
N PRO A 150 4.27 13.68 24.63
CA PRO A 150 5.14 13.57 23.48
C PRO A 150 6.30 14.58 23.57
N VAL A 151 7.50 14.13 23.20
CA VAL A 151 8.70 14.98 23.24
C VAL A 151 8.56 16.08 22.19
N LEU A 152 8.53 17.32 22.64
CA LEU A 152 8.52 18.53 21.84
C LEU A 152 9.96 18.98 21.57
N GLU A 153 10.25 19.31 20.32
CA GLU A 153 11.55 19.85 19.93
C GLU A 153 11.52 21.37 19.84
N THR A 154 12.58 22.03 20.33
CA THR A 154 12.73 23.47 20.13
C THR A 154 12.86 23.79 18.64
N GLY A 155 12.09 24.75 18.15
CA GLY A 155 12.06 25.12 16.74
C GLY A 155 11.10 24.31 15.87
N GLN A 156 10.37 23.33 16.42
CA GLN A 156 9.32 22.59 15.73
C GLN A 156 7.91 23.06 16.15
N TRP A 157 6.99 23.11 15.19
CA TRP A 157 5.58 23.37 15.48
C TRP A 157 4.91 22.11 16.05
N PHE A 158 4.03 22.29 17.02
CA PHE A 158 3.22 21.25 17.63
C PHE A 158 1.79 21.76 17.81
N ASP A 159 0.84 20.82 17.84
CA ASP A 159 -0.58 21.11 17.99
C ASP A 159 -1.07 20.70 19.38
N VAL A 160 -1.96 21.52 19.92
CA VAL A 160 -2.68 21.26 21.17
C VAL A 160 -4.17 21.29 20.87
N THR A 161 -4.86 20.20 21.18
CA THR A 161 -6.33 20.13 21.13
C THR A 161 -6.88 19.97 22.53
N LEU A 162 -7.83 20.81 22.91
CA LEU A 162 -8.60 20.68 24.15
C LEU A 162 -10.07 20.46 23.80
N THR A 163 -10.60 19.30 24.16
CA THR A 163 -11.99 18.92 23.90
C THR A 163 -12.75 18.84 25.22
N ARG A 164 -13.79 19.67 25.38
CA ARG A 164 -14.73 19.58 26.50
C ARG A 164 -16.02 18.94 26.02
N ALA A 165 -16.40 17.84 26.65
CA ALA A 165 -17.73 17.24 26.52
C ALA A 165 -18.01 16.35 27.74
N ASN A 166 -19.29 16.09 28.05
CA ASN A 166 -19.70 15.22 29.15
C ASN A 166 -19.08 15.56 30.53
N GLY A 167 -18.78 16.85 30.78
CA GLY A 167 -18.12 17.30 32.01
C GLY A 167 -16.65 16.90 32.15
N ILE A 168 -16.00 16.44 31.07
CA ILE A 168 -14.58 16.10 31.00
C ILE A 168 -13.89 17.01 29.99
N LEU A 169 -12.71 17.53 30.36
CA LEU A 169 -11.78 18.17 29.44
C LEU A 169 -10.65 17.19 29.12
N ALA A 170 -10.60 16.74 27.86
CA ALA A 170 -9.49 15.97 27.31
C ALA A 170 -8.49 16.92 26.66
N ALA A 171 -7.20 16.63 26.81
CA ALA A 171 -6.11 17.36 26.20
C ALA A 171 -5.28 16.41 25.34
N GLU A 172 -4.99 16.83 24.13
CA GLU A 172 -4.12 16.15 23.19
C GLU A 172 -2.95 17.06 22.81
N ILE A 173 -1.77 16.45 22.65
CA ILE A 173 -0.62 17.09 22.04
C ILE A 173 -0.26 16.25 20.83
N ASN A 174 -0.17 16.87 19.65
CA ASN A 174 0.20 16.17 18.43
C ASN A 174 -0.74 14.96 18.17
N GLY A 175 -2.04 15.12 18.46
CA GLY A 175 -3.04 14.07 18.32
C GLY A 175 -2.98 12.94 19.35
N GLU A 176 -1.98 12.91 20.24
CA GLU A 176 -1.91 11.92 21.32
C GLU A 176 -2.57 12.48 22.59
N ARG A 177 -3.56 11.76 23.14
CA ARG A 177 -4.25 12.16 24.38
C ARG A 177 -3.28 12.14 25.56
N VAL A 178 -2.97 13.32 26.10
CA VAL A 178 -2.03 13.50 27.21
C VAL A 178 -2.71 13.63 28.57
N ALA A 179 -3.99 14.03 28.59
CA ALA A 179 -4.74 14.11 29.83
C ALA A 179 -6.26 14.05 29.62
N ALA A 180 -6.99 13.58 30.64
CA ALA A 180 -8.42 13.78 30.77
C ALA A 180 -8.78 14.10 32.24
N VAL A 181 -9.32 15.29 32.49
CA VAL A 181 -9.67 15.77 33.84
C VAL A 181 -11.11 16.25 33.91
N ARG A 182 -11.72 16.26 35.10
CA ARG A 182 -13.07 16.83 35.26
C ARG A 182 -13.07 18.28 34.84
N ALA A 183 -13.99 18.71 33.98
CA ALA A 183 -14.20 20.12 33.60
C ALA A 183 -14.86 20.93 34.75
N GLY A 184 -14.84 22.26 34.66
CA GLY A 184 -15.49 23.13 35.64
C GLY A 184 -17.01 23.13 35.46
N ALA A 185 -17.78 23.58 36.46
CA ALA A 185 -19.24 23.66 36.32
C ALA A 185 -19.71 24.77 35.37
N ASP A 186 -18.90 25.81 35.18
CA ASP A 186 -19.23 27.00 34.40
C ASP A 186 -18.31 27.11 33.17
N GLY A 187 -18.89 27.35 32.00
CA GLY A 187 -18.15 27.73 30.79
C GLY A 187 -17.64 29.17 30.88
N GLY A 188 -16.36 29.38 30.58
CA GLY A 188 -15.67 30.68 30.65
C GLY A 188 -15.18 31.16 29.27
N THR A 189 -14.05 31.87 29.23
CA THR A 189 -13.33 32.18 27.98
C THR A 189 -12.07 31.32 27.82
N VAL A 190 -11.42 31.44 26.66
CA VAL A 190 -10.07 30.93 26.38
C VAL A 190 -9.01 31.99 26.60
N GLY A 191 -7.78 31.58 26.93
CA GLY A 191 -6.61 32.44 26.96
C GLY A 191 -5.32 31.70 26.61
N LEU A 192 -4.30 32.44 26.20
CA LEU A 192 -2.97 31.91 25.89
C LEU A 192 -1.93 32.56 26.80
N GLY A 193 -0.88 31.82 27.17
CA GLY A 193 0.24 32.45 27.86
C GLY A 193 1.54 31.68 27.86
N VAL A 194 2.61 32.41 28.13
CA VAL A 194 4.00 31.92 28.04
C VAL A 194 4.78 32.39 29.27
N TYR A 195 5.58 31.52 29.87
CA TYR A 195 6.42 31.84 31.03
C TYR A 195 7.83 31.22 30.92
N ARG A 196 8.86 32.07 31.11
CA ARG A 196 10.28 31.69 31.01
C ARG A 196 10.63 30.94 29.72
N SER A 197 9.96 31.29 28.65
CA SER A 197 10.16 30.70 27.33
C SER A 197 9.91 31.75 26.26
N ARG A 198 10.52 31.53 25.10
CA ARG A 198 10.19 32.21 23.86
C ARG A 198 9.36 31.23 23.03
N THR A 199 8.11 31.59 22.75
CA THR A 199 7.15 30.73 22.06
C THR A 199 6.49 31.52 20.95
N SER A 200 6.37 30.88 19.80
CA SER A 200 5.60 31.34 18.64
C SER A 200 4.27 30.60 18.57
N ILE A 201 3.19 31.26 18.18
CA ILE A 201 1.84 30.71 18.05
C ILE A 201 1.30 31.15 16.69
N SER A 202 0.92 30.20 15.84
CA SER A 202 0.46 30.47 14.48
C SER A 202 -1.05 30.53 14.37
N SER A 203 -1.77 29.79 15.21
CA SER A 203 -3.22 29.78 15.14
C SER A 203 -3.88 29.35 16.44
N ILE A 204 -5.10 29.84 16.63
CA ILE A 204 -6.07 29.33 17.58
C ILE A 204 -7.44 29.25 16.91
N VAL A 205 -8.16 28.15 17.12
CA VAL A 205 -9.54 27.95 16.68
C VAL A 205 -10.36 27.42 17.84
N VAL A 206 -11.55 27.99 18.04
CA VAL A 206 -12.52 27.59 19.08
C VAL A 206 -13.82 27.24 18.38
N SER A 207 -14.25 26.00 18.51
CA SER A 207 -15.44 25.47 17.83
C SER A 207 -16.46 24.95 18.86
N PRO A 208 -17.76 25.17 18.65
CA PRO A 208 -18.80 24.53 19.45
C PRO A 208 -18.92 23.04 19.07
N LEU A 209 -19.40 22.20 19.99
CA LEU A 209 -19.71 20.80 19.74
C LEU A 209 -21.17 20.50 20.12
N ASP A 210 -21.91 19.84 19.23
CA ASP A 210 -23.28 19.40 19.50
C ASP A 210 -23.31 18.13 20.36
N GLU A 211 -22.33 17.26 20.17
CA GLU A 211 -22.16 16.00 20.89
C GLU A 211 -20.67 15.70 21.13
N ALA A 212 -20.39 14.77 22.05
CA ALA A 212 -19.02 14.33 22.30
C ALA A 212 -18.52 13.52 21.09
N ALA A 213 -17.29 13.79 20.63
CA ALA A 213 -16.64 12.97 19.62
C ALA A 213 -16.58 11.49 20.06
N ALA A 214 -16.63 10.58 19.10
CA ALA A 214 -16.45 9.15 19.37
C ALA A 214 -15.12 8.92 20.11
N GLY A 215 -15.15 8.16 21.21
CA GLY A 215 -13.97 7.92 22.05
C GLY A 215 -13.64 8.99 23.10
N HIS A 216 -14.41 10.10 23.19
CA HIS A 216 -14.21 11.09 24.26
C HIS A 216 -14.43 10.47 25.66
N PRO A 217 -13.51 10.65 26.62
CA PRO A 217 -13.62 10.04 27.94
C PRO A 217 -14.87 10.48 28.72
N THR A 218 -15.51 9.53 29.39
CA THR A 218 -16.67 9.78 30.27
C THR A 218 -16.28 9.90 31.75
N GLN A 219 -15.02 9.62 32.09
CA GLN A 219 -14.43 9.74 33.43
C GLN A 219 -13.03 10.36 33.34
N PRO A 220 -12.56 11.05 34.39
CA PRO A 220 -11.19 11.58 34.42
C PRO A 220 -10.18 10.44 34.55
N THR A 221 -9.14 10.45 33.71
CA THR A 221 -8.01 9.50 33.78
C THR A 221 -6.76 10.14 34.40
N GLY A 222 -6.70 11.47 34.48
CA GLY A 222 -5.51 12.20 34.92
C GLY A 222 -4.60 12.53 33.74
N CYS A 223 -3.29 12.55 34.00
CA CYS A 223 -2.25 12.81 33.00
C CYS A 223 -1.49 11.49 32.80
N ASP A 224 -2.13 10.53 32.14
CA ASP A 224 -1.78 9.11 32.10
C ASP A 224 -1.06 8.66 30.82
N TRP A 225 -0.62 9.61 29.99
CA TRP A 225 0.08 9.31 28.76
C TRP A 225 1.43 8.63 28.99
N THR A 226 1.69 7.62 28.19
CA THR A 226 2.94 6.86 28.14
C THR A 226 3.55 6.95 26.75
N GLY A 227 4.88 7.00 26.69
CA GLY A 227 5.57 7.15 25.43
C GLY A 227 5.51 5.92 24.51
N PRO A 228 5.72 6.13 23.20
CA PRO A 228 6.02 5.11 22.19
C PRO A 228 6.83 3.86 22.61
N GLY A 229 6.37 2.67 22.22
CA GLY A 229 7.15 1.43 22.22
C GLY A 229 7.50 0.93 23.61
N THR A 230 6.51 0.46 24.37
CA THR A 230 6.54 0.17 25.81
C THR A 230 7.90 -0.29 26.38
N PRO A 231 8.80 0.66 26.72
CA PRO A 231 10.11 0.31 27.28
C PRO A 231 9.91 -0.26 28.70
N ASP A 232 8.82 0.19 29.34
CA ASP A 232 8.44 -0.04 30.72
C ASP A 232 7.49 -1.23 30.93
N ASP A 233 6.93 -1.81 29.85
CA ASP A 233 6.17 -3.06 29.98
C ASP A 233 7.11 -4.15 30.47
N GLU A 234 6.71 -4.86 31.51
CA GLU A 234 7.51 -5.97 32.02
C GLU A 234 7.63 -7.07 30.94
N GLN A 235 6.59 -7.23 30.10
CA GLN A 235 6.52 -8.19 29.00
C GLN A 235 5.91 -7.57 27.72
N PRO A 236 6.68 -6.86 26.86
CA PRO A 236 6.16 -6.29 25.62
C PRO A 236 5.75 -7.39 24.62
N VAL A 237 4.64 -7.20 23.91
CA VAL A 237 4.13 -8.08 22.85
C VAL A 237 3.80 -7.23 21.62
N ILE A 238 4.66 -7.31 20.60
CA ILE A 238 4.69 -6.36 19.49
C ILE A 238 4.34 -7.08 18.19
N LEU A 239 3.38 -6.57 17.43
CA LEU A 239 2.89 -7.19 16.20
C LEU A 239 2.41 -6.14 15.18
N ASN A 240 1.94 -6.60 14.02
CA ASN A 240 1.23 -5.77 13.06
C ASN A 240 -0.08 -5.28 13.70
N GLN A 241 -0.12 -3.99 14.08
CA GLN A 241 -1.23 -3.44 14.87
C GLN A 241 -2.56 -3.52 14.14
N SER A 242 -2.57 -3.49 12.81
CA SER A 242 -3.80 -3.59 12.05
C SER A 242 -4.32 -5.04 12.04
N GLY A 243 -3.51 -5.98 11.58
CA GLY A 243 -3.94 -7.37 11.42
C GLY A 243 -3.22 -8.14 10.34
N PHE A 244 -3.82 -9.28 9.97
CA PHE A 244 -3.15 -10.28 9.15
C PHE A 244 -4.06 -10.94 8.11
N ASN A 245 -3.46 -11.33 6.98
CA ASN A 245 -4.11 -12.22 6.02
C ASN A 245 -4.23 -13.63 6.61
N THR A 246 -5.40 -14.24 6.46
CA THR A 246 -5.79 -15.52 7.07
C THR A 246 -4.82 -16.63 6.69
N ASP A 247 -4.41 -16.69 5.42
CA ASP A 247 -3.53 -17.73 4.91
C ASP A 247 -2.04 -17.36 4.86
N ARG A 248 -1.67 -16.21 5.45
CA ARG A 248 -0.29 -15.73 5.49
C ARG A 248 0.40 -15.97 6.83
N PRO A 249 1.75 -15.88 6.88
CA PRO A 249 2.49 -15.85 8.14
C PRO A 249 1.91 -14.82 9.11
N LYS A 250 1.81 -15.21 10.38
CA LYS A 250 1.29 -14.41 11.49
C LYS A 250 2.23 -14.55 12.67
N ARG A 251 2.99 -13.50 12.96
CA ARG A 251 4.01 -13.51 14.01
C ARG A 251 3.93 -12.26 14.87
N PHE A 252 4.27 -12.43 16.15
CA PHE A 252 4.54 -11.33 17.06
C PHE A 252 5.95 -11.47 17.65
N THR A 253 6.48 -10.38 18.18
CA THR A 253 7.77 -10.33 18.84
C THR A 253 7.58 -9.95 20.31
N ALA A 254 8.07 -10.79 21.21
CA ALA A 254 8.07 -10.59 22.65
C ALA A 254 9.51 -10.58 23.18
N PRO A 255 10.23 -9.44 23.06
CA PRO A 255 11.69 -9.39 23.24
C PRO A 255 12.19 -9.72 24.66
N LYS A 256 11.31 -9.69 25.67
CA LYS A 256 11.63 -10.03 27.07
C LYS A 256 11.15 -11.43 27.50
N ALA A 257 10.38 -12.13 26.67
CA ALA A 257 9.92 -13.49 26.98
C ALA A 257 11.06 -14.50 26.86
N GLU A 258 11.12 -15.46 27.79
CA GLU A 258 11.97 -16.64 27.64
C GLU A 258 11.44 -17.63 26.59
N ASP A 259 12.33 -18.47 26.06
CA ASP A 259 11.94 -19.60 25.22
C ASP A 259 11.02 -20.56 26.00
N GLY A 260 9.92 -20.98 25.36
CA GLY A 260 8.88 -21.79 25.98
C GLY A 260 7.85 -20.99 26.78
N ALA A 261 7.96 -19.66 26.88
CA ALA A 261 6.90 -18.84 27.42
C ALA A 261 5.60 -19.07 26.63
N ARG A 262 4.50 -19.28 27.34
CA ARG A 262 3.21 -19.56 26.72
C ARG A 262 2.61 -18.27 26.17
N PHE A 263 2.00 -18.36 25.00
CA PHE A 263 1.09 -17.32 24.52
C PHE A 263 -0.28 -17.88 24.15
N ALA A 264 -1.29 -17.02 24.19
CA ALA A 264 -2.63 -17.28 23.70
C ALA A 264 -3.09 -16.15 22.78
N VAL A 265 -3.78 -16.49 21.69
CA VAL A 265 -4.61 -15.55 20.94
C VAL A 265 -6.00 -15.60 21.56
N VAL A 266 -6.46 -14.47 22.09
CA VAL A 266 -7.77 -14.34 22.74
C VAL A 266 -8.69 -13.47 21.88
N ASP A 267 -9.99 -13.76 21.90
CA ASP A 267 -11.01 -12.89 21.32
C ASP A 267 -11.42 -11.77 22.29
N GLU A 268 -12.31 -10.87 21.84
CA GLU A 268 -12.86 -9.77 22.66
C GLU A 268 -13.50 -10.22 23.98
N SER A 269 -13.99 -11.46 24.08
CA SER A 269 -14.58 -12.01 25.30
C SER A 269 -13.52 -12.52 26.30
N GLY A 270 -12.25 -12.53 25.89
CA GLY A 270 -11.13 -13.11 26.62
C GLY A 270 -11.01 -14.63 26.43
N ALA A 271 -11.74 -15.24 25.49
CA ALA A 271 -11.67 -16.67 25.24
C ALA A 271 -10.46 -16.99 24.37
N GLU A 272 -9.66 -17.97 24.80
CA GLU A 272 -8.51 -18.45 24.02
C GLU A 272 -8.99 -19.18 22.75
N ARG A 273 -8.58 -18.67 21.59
CA ARG A 273 -8.87 -19.26 20.28
C ARG A 273 -7.68 -20.02 19.71
N TYR A 274 -6.47 -19.67 20.13
CA TYR A 274 -5.23 -20.35 19.75
C TYR A 274 -4.20 -20.22 20.86
N THR A 275 -3.27 -21.17 20.97
CA THR A 275 -2.19 -21.14 21.96
C THR A 275 -0.90 -21.64 21.34
N GLY A 276 0.24 -21.13 21.79
CA GLY A 276 1.54 -21.61 21.39
C GLY A 276 2.64 -21.24 22.39
N GLU A 277 3.89 -21.40 21.97
CA GLU A 277 5.07 -21.07 22.76
C GLU A 277 5.97 -20.08 22.00
N VAL A 278 6.61 -19.18 22.73
CA VAL A 278 7.61 -18.26 22.20
C VAL A 278 8.93 -18.99 21.99
N THR A 279 9.59 -18.76 20.85
CA THR A 279 10.95 -19.24 20.55
C THR A 279 11.77 -18.11 19.97
N GLY A 280 12.96 -17.85 20.53
CA GLY A 280 13.84 -16.76 20.13
C GLY A 280 13.20 -15.37 20.29
N GLY A 281 12.26 -15.21 21.24
CA GLY A 281 11.48 -13.99 21.41
C GLY A 281 10.40 -13.77 20.34
N VAL A 282 10.08 -14.78 19.52
CA VAL A 282 9.03 -14.72 18.48
C VAL A 282 7.96 -15.77 18.78
N GLY A 283 6.69 -15.38 18.67
CA GLY A 283 5.58 -16.33 18.65
C GLY A 283 4.96 -16.40 17.26
N ASP A 284 4.69 -17.62 16.79
CA ASP A 284 4.11 -17.90 15.48
C ASP A 284 2.73 -18.53 15.64
N PHE A 285 1.71 -17.84 15.14
CA PHE A 285 0.33 -18.30 15.11
C PHE A 285 -0.19 -18.39 13.67
N SER A 286 0.71 -18.62 12.71
CA SER A 286 0.41 -18.76 11.28
C SER A 286 -0.55 -19.91 10.98
N ALA A 287 -0.75 -20.85 11.91
CA ALA A 287 -1.72 -21.94 11.79
C ALA A 287 -3.14 -21.56 12.22
N PHE A 288 -3.32 -20.44 12.93
CA PHE A 288 -4.63 -19.97 13.36
C PHE A 288 -5.48 -19.52 12.16
N ARG A 289 -6.72 -20.02 12.09
CA ARG A 289 -7.71 -19.73 11.04
C ARG A 289 -9.06 -19.45 11.72
N PRO A 290 -9.38 -18.19 12.02
CA PRO A 290 -10.65 -17.86 12.64
C PRO A 290 -11.84 -18.01 11.68
N ALA A 291 -13.04 -18.06 12.24
CA ALA A 291 -14.25 -18.06 11.42
C ALA A 291 -14.52 -16.66 10.83
N ALA A 292 -15.21 -16.62 9.70
CA ALA A 292 -15.60 -15.36 9.03
C ALA A 292 -16.36 -14.43 10.00
N GLY A 293 -15.94 -13.17 10.07
CA GLY A 293 -16.57 -12.15 10.91
C GLY A 293 -16.31 -12.26 12.41
N GLU A 294 -15.40 -13.13 12.87
CA GLU A 294 -14.87 -13.04 14.24
C GLU A 294 -13.90 -11.84 14.33
N GLY A 295 -14.21 -10.90 15.25
CA GLY A 295 -13.53 -9.61 15.40
C GLY A 295 -12.57 -9.53 16.60
N ASP A 296 -11.63 -8.60 16.47
CA ASP A 296 -10.56 -8.16 17.37
C ASP A 296 -9.92 -9.22 18.28
N TYR A 297 -8.72 -9.64 17.87
CA TYR A 297 -7.87 -10.53 18.65
C TYR A 297 -6.79 -9.78 19.41
N ARG A 298 -6.34 -10.35 20.52
CA ARG A 298 -5.15 -9.94 21.26
C ARG A 298 -4.24 -11.15 21.48
N VAL A 299 -2.94 -10.94 21.50
CA VAL A 299 -1.97 -11.94 21.96
C VAL A 299 -1.64 -11.62 23.42
N VAL A 300 -1.86 -12.60 24.30
CA VAL A 300 -1.40 -12.58 25.70
C VAL A 300 -0.19 -13.49 25.83
N VAL A 301 0.91 -12.98 26.38
CA VAL A 301 2.13 -13.74 26.69
C VAL A 301 2.32 -13.78 28.19
N THR A 302 2.49 -14.97 28.74
CA THR A 302 2.81 -15.17 30.16
C THR A 302 4.17 -15.83 30.28
N GLY A 303 5.13 -15.11 30.87
CA GLY A 303 6.50 -15.56 31.07
C GLY A 303 7.08 -15.13 32.41
N THR A 304 8.38 -15.36 32.58
CA THR A 304 9.13 -14.99 33.80
C THR A 304 9.24 -13.48 33.99
N ALA A 305 9.19 -12.71 32.91
CA ALA A 305 9.19 -11.25 32.96
C ALA A 305 7.82 -10.67 33.31
N GLY A 306 6.75 -11.48 33.35
CA GLY A 306 5.40 -11.04 33.67
C GLY A 306 4.38 -11.48 32.64
N GLU A 307 3.22 -10.84 32.68
CA GLU A 307 2.18 -10.97 31.65
C GLU A 307 2.18 -9.73 30.76
N GLY A 308 2.02 -9.96 29.46
CA GLY A 308 2.03 -8.93 28.43
C GLY A 308 0.91 -9.15 27.43
N GLU A 309 0.45 -8.06 26.83
CA GLU A 309 -0.63 -8.08 25.85
C GLU A 309 -0.27 -7.23 24.64
N SER A 310 -0.71 -7.65 23.45
CA SER A 310 -0.56 -6.87 22.22
C SER A 310 -1.63 -5.79 22.05
N ALA A 311 -1.41 -4.90 21.07
CA ALA A 311 -2.50 -4.18 20.41
C ALA A 311 -3.59 -5.17 19.91
N PRO A 312 -4.88 -4.78 19.84
CA PRO A 312 -5.90 -5.53 19.15
C PRO A 312 -5.58 -5.59 17.66
N PHE A 313 -5.99 -6.67 16.99
CA PHE A 313 -5.74 -6.85 15.56
C PHE A 313 -6.80 -7.73 14.90
N GLY A 314 -7.01 -7.52 13.60
CA GLY A 314 -7.90 -8.33 12.77
C GLY A 314 -7.23 -9.50 12.08
N ILE A 315 -8.03 -10.47 11.63
CA ILE A 315 -7.62 -11.52 10.69
C ILE A 315 -8.71 -11.68 9.63
N GLY A 316 -8.35 -11.53 8.36
CA GLY A 316 -9.27 -11.67 7.22
C GLY A 316 -8.56 -12.22 5.98
N PRO A 317 -9.24 -12.63 4.90
CA PRO A 317 -8.57 -13.21 3.72
C PRO A 317 -7.66 -12.22 2.98
N SER A 318 -8.00 -10.93 2.96
CA SER A 318 -7.26 -9.85 2.27
C SER A 318 -7.14 -8.59 3.15
N TRP A 319 -6.90 -8.81 4.45
CA TRP A 319 -6.82 -7.76 5.46
C TRP A 319 -5.79 -6.68 5.10
N LEU A 320 -4.57 -7.09 4.74
CA LEU A 320 -3.48 -6.16 4.43
C LEU A 320 -3.81 -5.29 3.22
N GLU A 321 -4.43 -5.85 2.19
CA GLU A 321 -4.83 -5.14 0.99
C GLU A 321 -5.98 -4.17 1.28
N ARG A 322 -6.99 -4.60 2.03
CA ARG A 322 -8.10 -3.76 2.49
C ARG A 322 -7.60 -2.50 3.19
N VAL A 323 -6.68 -2.64 4.16
CA VAL A 323 -6.19 -1.51 4.94
C VAL A 323 -5.13 -0.66 4.22
N SER A 324 -4.70 -1.06 3.01
CA SER A 324 -3.58 -0.41 2.32
C SER A 324 -3.92 0.19 0.97
N TYR A 325 -4.81 -0.43 0.18
CA TYR A 325 -5.04 -0.04 -1.22
C TYR A 325 -5.64 1.36 -1.36
N GLU A 326 -6.66 1.68 -0.57
CA GLU A 326 -7.28 3.01 -0.60
C GLU A 326 -6.27 4.07 -0.16
N ASN A 327 -5.61 3.88 0.99
CA ASN A 327 -4.57 4.79 1.49
C ASN A 327 -3.42 5.02 0.47
N ALA A 328 -3.02 3.99 -0.28
CA ALA A 328 -2.01 4.09 -1.33
C ALA A 328 -2.48 4.98 -2.50
N VAL A 329 -3.74 4.82 -2.92
CA VAL A 329 -4.35 5.61 -4.00
C VAL A 329 -4.62 7.04 -3.55
N GLU A 330 -5.15 7.24 -2.35
CA GLU A 330 -5.38 8.55 -1.75
C GLU A 330 -4.08 9.34 -1.57
N PHE A 331 -3.01 8.68 -1.10
CA PHE A 331 -1.70 9.31 -0.97
C PHE A 331 -1.23 9.87 -2.32
N MET A 332 -1.24 9.01 -3.35
CA MET A 332 -0.74 9.39 -4.66
C MET A 332 -1.64 10.47 -5.29
N SER A 333 -2.96 10.43 -5.08
CA SER A 333 -3.85 11.46 -5.63
C SER A 333 -3.66 12.80 -4.91
N GLY A 334 -3.57 12.79 -3.57
CA GLY A 334 -3.43 13.98 -2.74
C GLY A 334 -2.05 14.66 -2.82
N SER A 335 -1.00 13.91 -3.18
CA SER A 335 0.38 14.41 -3.29
C SER A 335 0.76 14.99 -4.65
N ARG A 336 -0.16 14.98 -5.65
CA ARG A 336 0.11 15.50 -7.00
C ARG A 336 0.58 16.95 -7.01
N CYS A 337 1.49 17.27 -7.94
CA CYS A 337 1.93 18.64 -8.15
C CYS A 337 0.75 19.58 -8.41
N TYR A 338 0.90 20.83 -7.97
CA TYR A 338 -0.12 21.87 -8.12
C TYR A 338 -1.49 21.50 -7.53
N PHE A 339 -1.53 20.53 -6.61
CA PHE A 339 -2.75 20.01 -5.99
C PHE A 339 -3.79 19.55 -7.03
N GLY A 340 -3.30 18.98 -8.15
CA GLY A 340 -4.15 18.51 -9.24
C GLY A 340 -4.59 19.60 -10.24
N ASP A 341 -4.15 20.85 -10.09
CA ASP A 341 -4.43 21.94 -11.03
C ASP A 341 -3.22 22.27 -11.91
N ALA A 342 -3.14 21.59 -13.06
CA ALA A 342 -2.08 21.81 -14.03
C ALA A 342 -2.08 23.23 -14.63
N ALA A 343 -3.22 23.91 -14.66
CA ALA A 343 -3.29 25.29 -15.16
C ALA A 343 -2.59 26.27 -14.21
N ALA A 344 -2.39 25.86 -12.95
CA ALA A 344 -1.59 26.58 -11.96
C ALA A 344 -0.09 26.23 -12.02
N SER A 345 0.35 25.47 -13.03
CA SER A 345 1.75 25.10 -13.21
C SER A 345 2.64 26.34 -13.35
N ASP A 346 3.44 26.57 -12.32
CA ASP A 346 4.58 27.47 -12.37
C ASP A 346 5.84 26.66 -12.65
N VAL A 347 6.39 26.87 -13.84
CA VAL A 347 7.54 26.10 -14.32
C VAL A 347 8.77 26.46 -13.47
N GLY A 348 9.26 25.54 -12.65
CA GLY A 348 10.50 25.74 -11.90
C GLY A 348 10.74 24.69 -10.82
N TRP A 349 11.97 24.17 -10.77
CA TRP A 349 12.45 23.18 -9.78
C TRP A 349 12.23 23.58 -8.30
N HIS A 350 12.06 24.87 -8.04
CA HIS A 350 11.86 25.46 -6.71
C HIS A 350 10.42 25.97 -6.47
N SER A 351 9.47 25.64 -7.34
CA SER A 351 8.06 25.98 -7.13
C SER A 351 7.60 25.46 -5.76
N PRO A 352 6.93 26.28 -4.93
CA PRO A 352 6.35 25.81 -3.67
C PRO A 352 5.15 24.87 -3.88
N ARG A 353 4.62 24.77 -5.11
CA ARG A 353 3.47 23.93 -5.47
C ARG A 353 3.87 22.62 -6.15
N CYS A 354 5.13 22.50 -6.56
CA CYS A 354 5.70 21.31 -7.19
C CYS A 354 7.23 21.34 -7.05
N ARG A 355 7.73 21.25 -5.82
CA ARG A 355 9.17 21.30 -5.56
C ARG A 355 9.82 19.97 -5.97
N TRP A 356 10.95 20.05 -6.65
CA TRP A 356 11.83 18.92 -7.04
C TRP A 356 11.25 17.87 -8.01
N SER A 357 10.06 18.11 -8.56
CA SER A 357 9.43 17.22 -9.54
C SER A 357 8.63 18.03 -10.56
N VAL A 358 7.94 17.32 -11.45
CA VAL A 358 6.91 17.87 -12.35
C VAL A 358 5.56 17.16 -12.18
N MET A 359 5.52 16.02 -11.48
CA MET A 359 4.33 15.16 -11.41
C MET A 359 3.72 15.10 -10.00
N TRP A 360 4.53 14.82 -8.99
CA TRP A 360 4.15 14.73 -7.57
C TRP A 360 5.05 15.63 -6.72
N ARG A 361 4.49 16.29 -5.70
CA ARG A 361 5.25 17.22 -4.85
C ARG A 361 6.31 16.43 -4.09
N ASP A 362 7.55 16.90 -4.10
CA ASP A 362 8.70 16.18 -3.52
C ASP A 362 8.93 14.79 -4.13
N GLY A 363 8.42 14.54 -5.33
CA GLY A 363 8.97 13.50 -6.18
C GLY A 363 10.40 13.85 -6.62
N ASP A 364 11.01 12.92 -7.34
CA ASP A 364 12.34 13.09 -7.95
C ASP A 364 12.43 12.12 -9.13
N THR A 365 13.38 12.34 -10.04
CA THR A 365 13.71 11.51 -11.20
C THR A 365 13.74 10.00 -10.94
N TYR A 366 14.09 9.58 -9.73
CA TYR A 366 14.23 8.19 -9.32
C TYR A 366 13.12 7.72 -8.35
N SER A 367 11.96 8.38 -8.33
CA SER A 367 10.83 7.98 -7.46
C SER A 367 9.89 6.95 -8.09
N PHE A 368 9.96 6.69 -9.41
CA PHE A 368 9.25 5.60 -10.10
C PHE A 368 7.71 5.63 -9.95
N GLU A 369 7.12 6.82 -9.95
CA GLU A 369 5.69 7.03 -9.68
C GLU A 369 4.77 6.36 -10.72
N VAL A 370 4.98 6.62 -12.01
CA VAL A 370 4.14 6.05 -13.08
C VAL A 370 4.25 4.52 -13.19
N PRO A 371 5.44 3.90 -13.23
CA PRO A 371 5.53 2.44 -13.35
C PRO A 371 4.93 1.71 -12.15
N THR A 372 5.10 2.22 -10.91
CA THR A 372 4.53 1.56 -9.72
C THR A 372 2.99 1.68 -9.67
N LEU A 373 2.41 2.76 -10.18
CA LEU A 373 0.95 2.87 -10.37
C LEU A 373 0.43 1.91 -11.45
N ILE A 374 1.18 1.74 -12.55
CA ILE A 374 0.86 0.75 -13.58
C ILE A 374 0.89 -0.66 -12.99
N ASP A 375 1.88 -0.96 -12.16
CA ASP A 375 2.06 -2.28 -11.56
C ASP A 375 0.98 -2.59 -10.53
N LEU A 376 0.63 -1.61 -9.69
CA LEU A 376 -0.48 -1.71 -8.76
C LEU A 376 -1.79 -2.05 -9.48
N PHE A 377 -2.11 -1.33 -10.57
CA PHE A 377 -3.28 -1.63 -11.41
C PHE A 377 -3.16 -3.00 -12.10
N SER A 378 -1.99 -3.30 -12.68
CA SER A 378 -1.78 -4.51 -13.48
C SER A 378 -1.85 -5.79 -12.64
N ALA A 379 -1.39 -5.75 -11.40
CA ALA A 379 -1.39 -6.91 -10.52
C ALA A 379 -2.79 -7.28 -10.03
N ASN A 380 -3.70 -6.30 -9.91
CA ASN A 380 -5.03 -6.52 -9.36
C ASN A 380 -6.09 -5.55 -9.93
N PRO A 381 -6.42 -5.63 -11.24
CA PRO A 381 -7.26 -4.62 -11.89
C PRO A 381 -8.63 -4.46 -11.25
N SER A 382 -9.29 -5.55 -10.85
CA SER A 382 -10.63 -5.50 -10.24
C SER A 382 -10.65 -4.78 -8.87
N ALA A 383 -9.52 -4.66 -8.16
CA ALA A 383 -9.44 -3.88 -6.94
C ALA A 383 -9.52 -2.36 -7.18
N PHE A 384 -9.10 -1.91 -8.36
CA PHE A 384 -8.94 -0.48 -8.66
C PHE A 384 -9.92 0.03 -9.72
N GLU A 385 -10.43 -0.83 -10.61
CA GLU A 385 -11.39 -0.47 -11.65
C GLU A 385 -12.62 0.26 -11.10
N GLY A 386 -13.08 -0.08 -9.89
CA GLY A 386 -14.20 0.58 -9.22
C GLY A 386 -13.82 1.79 -8.35
N MET A 387 -12.53 1.98 -8.02
CA MET A 387 -12.08 2.97 -7.05
C MET A 387 -12.10 4.39 -7.62
N ARG A 388 -12.83 5.30 -6.98
CA ARG A 388 -12.97 6.72 -7.36
C ARG A 388 -12.81 7.60 -6.12
N LEU A 389 -12.09 8.71 -6.27
CA LEU A 389 -11.99 9.74 -5.24
C LEU A 389 -12.75 10.98 -5.72
N GLU A 390 -13.94 11.23 -5.15
CA GLU A 390 -14.86 12.28 -5.62
C GLU A 390 -14.25 13.70 -5.50
N ASP A 391 -13.44 13.92 -4.47
CA ASP A 391 -12.79 15.21 -4.20
C ASP A 391 -11.48 15.41 -4.98
N ALA A 392 -11.03 14.40 -5.75
CA ALA A 392 -9.77 14.48 -6.49
C ALA A 392 -9.86 15.46 -7.66
N VAL A 393 -9.02 16.49 -7.63
CA VAL A 393 -8.98 17.55 -8.64
C VAL A 393 -8.08 17.14 -9.81
N TYR A 394 -8.59 17.24 -11.04
CA TYR A 394 -7.80 17.13 -12.27
C TYR A 394 -8.19 18.28 -13.20
N ARG A 395 -7.41 19.37 -13.18
CA ARG A 395 -7.69 20.58 -13.98
C ARG A 395 -6.51 20.91 -14.88
N GLY A 396 -6.81 21.46 -16.05
CA GLY A 396 -5.79 21.94 -17.00
C GLY A 396 -4.95 20.85 -17.67
N MET A 397 -5.37 19.58 -17.62
CA MET A 397 -4.75 18.53 -18.43
C MET A 397 -4.97 18.78 -19.91
N ALA A 398 -3.98 18.39 -20.73
CA ALA A 398 -4.06 18.47 -22.18
C ALA A 398 -5.02 17.42 -22.75
N TYR A 399 -5.23 16.32 -22.01
CA TYR A 399 -6.07 15.20 -22.41
C TYR A 399 -7.29 15.09 -21.49
N GLU A 400 -8.48 14.99 -22.09
CA GLU A 400 -9.72 14.71 -21.37
C GLU A 400 -9.89 13.20 -21.20
N LEU A 401 -10.26 12.77 -20.00
CA LEU A 401 -10.51 11.38 -19.67
C LEU A 401 -12.01 11.17 -19.43
N PRO A 402 -12.55 9.96 -19.69
CA PRO A 402 -13.89 9.58 -19.25
C PRO A 402 -14.14 9.86 -17.76
N ALA A 403 -15.38 10.22 -17.41
CA ALA A 403 -15.73 10.54 -16.02
C ALA A 403 -15.65 9.32 -15.10
N ASP A 404 -15.82 8.13 -15.67
CA ASP A 404 -15.72 6.83 -15.04
C ASP A 404 -14.31 6.23 -15.14
N THR A 405 -13.26 7.00 -15.46
CA THR A 405 -11.88 6.48 -15.41
C THR A 405 -11.47 6.12 -13.97
N PRO A 406 -10.88 4.93 -13.73
CA PRO A 406 -10.33 4.54 -12.44
C PRO A 406 -9.31 5.54 -11.89
N GLU A 407 -9.33 5.81 -10.58
CA GLU A 407 -8.47 6.85 -9.99
C GLU A 407 -6.98 6.56 -10.25
N VAL A 408 -6.55 5.30 -10.14
CA VAL A 408 -5.18 4.89 -10.49
C VAL A 408 -4.82 5.21 -11.94
N VAL A 409 -5.76 5.04 -12.87
CA VAL A 409 -5.57 5.35 -14.30
C VAL A 409 -5.54 6.86 -14.54
N ARG A 410 -6.35 7.65 -13.81
CA ARG A 410 -6.26 9.12 -13.84
C ARG A 410 -4.90 9.62 -13.37
N MET A 411 -4.33 9.00 -12.33
CA MET A 411 -3.00 9.33 -11.82
C MET A 411 -1.87 8.96 -12.81
N ILE A 412 -1.99 7.80 -13.50
CA ILE A 412 -1.07 7.42 -14.58
C ILE A 412 -1.11 8.48 -15.69
N ALA A 413 -2.30 8.83 -16.18
CA ALA A 413 -2.49 9.86 -17.20
C ALA A 413 -1.96 11.24 -16.76
N TRP A 414 -2.15 11.60 -15.48
CA TRP A 414 -1.59 12.82 -14.90
C TRP A 414 -0.05 12.86 -15.00
N GLY A 415 0.62 11.80 -14.56
CA GLY A 415 2.09 11.73 -14.60
C GLY A 415 2.63 11.84 -16.02
N VAL A 416 2.00 11.12 -16.97
CA VAL A 416 2.37 11.13 -18.39
C VAL A 416 2.18 12.51 -19.01
N ASP A 417 1.01 13.13 -18.81
CA ASP A 417 0.73 14.48 -19.30
C ASP A 417 1.77 15.48 -18.77
N ARG A 418 2.09 15.43 -17.47
CA ARG A 418 3.08 16.34 -16.88
C ARG A 418 4.48 16.15 -17.44
N MET A 419 4.93 14.91 -17.64
CA MET A 419 6.22 14.65 -18.27
C MET A 419 6.31 15.21 -19.69
N LEU A 420 5.23 15.08 -20.48
CA LEU A 420 5.15 15.66 -21.83
C LEU A 420 5.12 17.18 -21.81
N ALA A 421 4.28 17.79 -20.97
CA ALA A 421 4.15 19.25 -20.86
C ALA A 421 5.46 19.95 -20.47
N HIS A 422 6.37 19.22 -19.81
CA HIS A 422 7.67 19.71 -19.38
C HIS A 422 8.85 19.22 -20.22
N ASP A 423 8.60 18.47 -21.30
CA ASP A 423 9.62 17.93 -22.20
C ASP A 423 10.79 17.26 -21.42
N VAL A 424 10.48 16.36 -20.48
CA VAL A 424 11.50 15.77 -19.60
C VAL A 424 12.54 14.96 -20.40
N ASN A 425 13.83 15.23 -20.16
CA ASN A 425 14.92 14.51 -20.81
C ASN A 425 15.92 14.00 -19.76
N HIS A 426 15.49 12.98 -19.02
CA HIS A 426 16.31 12.27 -18.04
C HIS A 426 16.11 10.75 -18.20
N THR A 427 17.16 9.97 -18.00
CA THR A 427 17.19 8.50 -18.17
C THR A 427 16.00 7.80 -17.51
N LEU A 428 15.72 8.15 -16.27
CA LEU A 428 14.69 7.48 -15.46
C LEU A 428 13.27 7.92 -15.85
N TRP A 429 13.06 9.18 -16.22
CA TRP A 429 11.77 9.66 -16.73
C TRP A 429 11.42 9.03 -18.08
N LYS A 430 12.40 8.88 -18.98
CA LYS A 430 12.22 8.12 -20.23
C LYS A 430 11.73 6.70 -19.95
N GLY A 431 12.28 6.04 -18.92
CA GLY A 431 11.82 4.71 -18.48
C GLY A 431 10.36 4.70 -18.00
N GLN A 432 9.92 5.74 -17.31
CA GLN A 432 8.52 5.85 -16.87
C GLN A 432 7.54 6.04 -18.05
N LEU A 433 7.92 6.84 -19.05
CA LEU A 433 7.16 6.98 -20.29
C LEU A 433 7.13 5.66 -21.09
N ALA A 434 8.22 4.88 -21.09
CA ALA A 434 8.24 3.57 -21.73
C ALA A 434 7.28 2.59 -21.07
N ALA A 435 7.20 2.58 -19.73
CA ALA A 435 6.23 1.75 -19.00
C ALA A 435 4.79 2.07 -19.41
N PHE A 436 4.46 3.36 -19.55
CA PHE A 436 3.15 3.79 -20.08
C PHE A 436 2.91 3.30 -21.51
N LEU A 437 3.86 3.50 -22.44
CA LEU A 437 3.69 3.03 -23.83
C LEU A 437 3.44 1.53 -23.90
N ARG A 438 4.13 0.73 -23.06
CA ARG A 438 3.90 -0.71 -22.99
C ARG A 438 2.51 -1.03 -22.46
N ALA A 439 2.07 -0.37 -21.39
CA ALA A 439 0.78 -0.62 -20.73
C ALA A 439 -0.43 -0.03 -21.46
N TYR A 440 -0.23 0.91 -22.40
CA TYR A 440 -1.32 1.61 -23.09
C TYR A 440 -2.44 0.72 -23.63
N PRO A 441 -2.18 -0.46 -24.26
CA PRO A 441 -3.27 -1.33 -24.73
C PRO A 441 -4.26 -1.73 -23.63
N ASP A 442 -3.79 -1.88 -22.39
CA ASP A 442 -4.61 -2.24 -21.23
C ASP A 442 -5.33 -1.02 -20.62
N LEU A 443 -4.93 0.19 -21.00
CA LEU A 443 -5.48 1.47 -20.53
C LEU A 443 -6.30 2.20 -21.60
N ALA A 444 -6.35 1.66 -22.82
CA ALA A 444 -6.92 2.31 -24.01
C ALA A 444 -8.42 2.57 -23.91
N GLU A 445 -9.12 1.88 -23.01
CA GLU A 445 -10.51 2.17 -22.68
C GLU A 445 -10.67 3.59 -22.09
N TRP A 446 -9.73 4.01 -21.26
CA TRP A 446 -9.82 5.26 -20.49
C TRP A 446 -8.88 6.36 -20.96
N ILE A 447 -7.77 6.00 -21.60
CA ILE A 447 -6.75 6.97 -22.03
C ILE A 447 -6.84 7.17 -23.55
N PRO A 448 -7.02 8.42 -24.02
CA PRO A 448 -7.10 8.71 -25.45
C PRO A 448 -5.82 8.33 -26.19
N VAL A 449 -5.98 7.87 -27.44
CA VAL A 449 -4.87 7.41 -28.30
C VAL A 449 -3.89 8.53 -28.61
N GLU A 450 -4.34 9.77 -28.61
CA GLU A 450 -3.50 10.95 -28.83
C GLU A 450 -2.38 11.05 -27.79
N MET A 451 -2.66 10.73 -26.51
CA MET A 451 -1.61 10.71 -25.47
C MET A 451 -0.56 9.63 -25.77
N TYR A 452 -1.00 8.45 -26.20
CA TYR A 452 -0.08 7.38 -26.61
C TYR A 452 0.81 7.81 -27.78
N GLU A 453 0.22 8.39 -28.82
CA GLU A 453 0.94 8.84 -30.01
C GLU A 453 1.95 9.95 -29.68
N ASP A 454 1.57 10.92 -28.85
CA ASP A 454 2.46 12.00 -28.41
C ASP A 454 3.65 11.47 -27.59
N VAL A 455 3.42 10.55 -26.64
CA VAL A 455 4.53 9.91 -25.90
C VAL A 455 5.42 9.10 -26.83
N ARG A 456 4.83 8.33 -27.74
CA ARG A 456 5.56 7.47 -28.67
C ARG A 456 6.50 8.32 -29.55
N ASP A 457 5.95 9.38 -30.13
CA ASP A 457 6.66 10.25 -31.07
C ASP A 457 7.71 11.11 -30.34
N TYR A 458 7.48 11.45 -29.08
CA TYR A 458 8.45 12.10 -28.21
C TYR A 458 9.62 11.18 -27.84
N LEU A 459 9.33 9.94 -27.44
CA LEU A 459 10.30 9.07 -26.75
C LEU A 459 11.25 8.35 -27.71
N PHE A 460 10.77 7.86 -28.85
CA PHE A 460 11.61 7.09 -29.80
C PHE A 460 12.86 7.86 -30.27
N PRO A 461 12.77 9.14 -30.70
CA PRO A 461 13.95 9.91 -31.09
C PRO A 461 14.90 10.22 -29.94
N LEU A 462 14.41 10.21 -28.71
CA LEU A 462 15.14 10.61 -27.51
C LEU A 462 15.90 9.45 -26.84
N TRP A 463 15.60 8.20 -27.19
CA TRP A 463 16.10 7.03 -26.46
C TRP A 463 17.64 6.94 -26.40
N GLY A 464 18.30 7.18 -27.54
CA GLY A 464 19.76 7.21 -27.65
C GLY A 464 20.43 8.57 -27.38
N HIS A 465 19.65 9.57 -26.94
CA HIS A 465 20.15 10.93 -26.73
C HIS A 465 21.01 11.01 -25.47
N GLN A 466 22.27 11.43 -25.60
CA GLN A 466 23.26 11.43 -24.51
C GLN A 466 23.02 12.49 -23.42
N PRO A 467 22.71 13.76 -23.74
CA PRO A 467 22.48 14.76 -22.69
C PRO A 467 21.23 14.46 -21.86
N HIS A 468 21.35 14.56 -20.53
CA HIS A 468 20.25 14.82 -19.59
C HIS A 468 20.20 16.32 -19.28
N ASP A 469 19.37 17.10 -19.98
CA ASP A 469 19.44 18.58 -19.93
C ASP A 469 18.13 19.26 -19.53
N ARG A 470 17.08 18.49 -19.20
CA ARG A 470 15.78 19.01 -18.77
C ARG A 470 15.28 18.31 -17.52
N PHE A 471 15.05 19.11 -16.47
CA PHE A 471 14.56 18.68 -15.15
C PHE A 471 15.42 17.59 -14.50
N THR A 472 16.73 17.82 -14.46
CA THR A 472 17.71 16.99 -13.73
C THR A 472 17.67 17.28 -12.24
N SER A 473 17.78 16.24 -11.43
CA SER A 473 17.72 16.36 -9.97
C SER A 473 18.86 17.18 -9.38
N ALA A 474 18.59 17.89 -8.28
CA ALA A 474 19.65 18.41 -7.40
C ALA A 474 20.46 17.27 -6.73
N TYR A 475 19.91 16.04 -6.77
CA TYR A 475 20.48 14.83 -6.21
C TYR A 475 21.06 13.89 -7.29
N ASP A 476 21.24 14.37 -8.52
CA ASP A 476 21.85 13.61 -9.63
C ASP A 476 23.39 13.62 -9.50
N TYR A 477 23.92 12.83 -8.56
CA TYR A 477 25.34 12.79 -8.22
C TYR A 477 26.12 11.77 -9.04
N THR A 478 25.44 10.77 -9.58
CA THR A 478 26.07 9.64 -10.25
C THR A 478 26.36 9.99 -11.70
N PRO A 479 27.64 10.07 -12.14
CA PRO A 479 27.96 10.45 -13.51
C PRO A 479 27.44 9.43 -14.52
N HIS A 480 26.54 9.87 -15.39
CA HIS A 480 25.92 9.03 -16.41
C HIS A 480 25.49 9.87 -17.63
N THR A 481 25.08 9.20 -18.71
CA THR A 481 24.42 9.85 -19.85
C THR A 481 22.98 9.36 -19.97
N ALA A 482 22.14 10.10 -20.69
CA ALA A 482 20.74 9.75 -20.93
C ALA A 482 20.50 8.74 -22.06
N ASP A 483 21.56 8.13 -22.59
CA ASP A 483 21.47 7.11 -23.64
C ASP A 483 21.10 5.74 -23.04
N LEU A 484 19.85 5.35 -23.23
CA LEU A 484 19.31 4.10 -22.71
C LEU A 484 19.77 2.85 -23.49
N PHE A 485 20.46 3.00 -24.63
CA PHE A 485 21.12 1.89 -25.30
C PHE A 485 22.49 1.56 -24.70
N GLN A 486 23.06 2.39 -23.83
CA GLN A 486 24.34 2.08 -23.23
C GLN A 486 24.25 0.96 -22.17
N THR A 487 25.40 0.39 -21.82
CA THR A 487 25.50 -0.45 -20.63
C THR A 487 25.86 0.42 -19.44
N TYR A 488 24.95 0.51 -18.47
CA TYR A 488 25.19 1.21 -17.23
C TYR A 488 25.98 0.31 -16.27
N THR A 489 27.03 0.87 -15.69
CA THR A 489 27.95 0.15 -14.80
C THR A 489 28.11 0.84 -13.44
N GLN A 490 27.29 1.85 -13.19
CA GLN A 490 27.30 2.64 -11.97
C GLN A 490 26.35 2.02 -10.95
N VAL A 491 26.71 2.15 -9.68
CA VAL A 491 25.80 1.95 -8.54
C VAL A 491 25.59 3.33 -7.94
N GLY A 492 24.34 3.80 -7.91
CA GLY A 492 24.04 5.14 -7.41
C GLY A 492 24.16 5.28 -5.90
N THR A 493 23.85 6.47 -5.38
CA THR A 493 24.06 6.82 -3.98
C THR A 493 22.95 6.29 -3.06
N GLY A 494 23.21 6.29 -1.75
CA GLY A 494 22.24 5.83 -0.76
C GLY A 494 20.95 6.65 -0.66
N LYS A 495 20.89 7.83 -1.30
CA LYS A 495 19.65 8.62 -1.44
C LYS A 495 18.61 7.87 -2.28
N GLY A 496 19.03 6.96 -3.16
CA GLY A 496 18.16 6.15 -4.02
C GLY A 496 18.31 6.44 -5.50
N GLU A 497 19.10 7.44 -5.91
CA GLU A 497 19.33 7.66 -7.33
C GLU A 497 20.05 6.47 -7.98
N PHE A 498 19.76 6.26 -9.27
CA PHE A 498 20.50 5.33 -10.13
C PHE A 498 20.62 3.87 -9.63
N PRO A 499 19.49 3.20 -9.30
CA PRO A 499 19.52 1.78 -8.93
C PRO A 499 20.07 0.92 -10.08
N PRO A 500 20.96 -0.05 -9.81
CA PRO A 500 21.43 -0.97 -10.85
C PRO A 500 20.27 -1.65 -11.59
N GLY A 501 20.36 -1.72 -12.91
CA GLY A 501 19.33 -2.39 -13.71
C GLY A 501 18.08 -1.57 -14.02
N HIS A 502 18.01 -0.29 -13.62
CA HIS A 502 16.90 0.61 -13.95
C HIS A 502 16.55 0.68 -15.45
N SER A 503 17.51 0.40 -16.33
CA SER A 503 17.35 0.44 -17.78
C SER A 503 16.86 -0.87 -18.39
N ILE A 504 16.87 -1.99 -17.64
CA ILE A 504 16.52 -3.32 -18.17
C ILE A 504 15.04 -3.31 -18.57
N ARG A 505 14.15 -3.07 -17.60
CA ARG A 505 12.70 -3.06 -17.84
C ARG A 505 12.30 -2.00 -18.86
N ALA A 506 12.87 -0.79 -18.77
CA ALA A 506 12.61 0.28 -19.72
C ALA A 506 12.92 -0.14 -21.17
N ASN A 507 14.02 -0.87 -21.39
CA ASN A 507 14.36 -1.39 -22.72
C ASN A 507 13.47 -2.58 -23.12
N LEU A 508 13.05 -3.45 -22.20
CA LEU A 508 12.08 -4.50 -22.50
C LEU A 508 10.71 -3.90 -22.90
N ASP A 509 10.26 -2.87 -22.20
CA ASP A 509 9.03 -2.15 -22.53
C ASP A 509 9.11 -1.51 -23.92
N MET A 510 10.22 -0.84 -24.24
CA MET A 510 10.42 -0.30 -25.60
C MET A 510 10.59 -1.36 -26.67
N TYR A 511 11.10 -2.55 -26.33
CA TYR A 511 11.17 -3.68 -27.26
C TYR A 511 9.76 -4.13 -27.67
N ASP A 512 8.87 -4.34 -26.71
CA ASP A 512 7.47 -4.70 -26.97
C ASP A 512 6.75 -3.64 -27.81
N VAL A 513 6.95 -2.36 -27.46
CA VAL A 513 6.39 -1.22 -28.20
C VAL A 513 6.95 -1.19 -29.62
N ALA A 514 8.26 -1.36 -29.82
CA ALA A 514 8.88 -1.36 -31.14
C ALA A 514 8.42 -2.53 -32.01
N LEU A 515 8.20 -3.72 -31.43
CA LEU A 515 7.60 -4.86 -32.13
C LEU A 515 6.16 -4.55 -32.57
N ARG A 516 5.34 -4.01 -31.66
CA ARG A 516 3.95 -3.63 -31.93
C ARG A 516 3.84 -2.58 -33.04
N GLU A 517 4.75 -1.60 -33.04
CA GLU A 517 4.83 -0.55 -34.06
C GLU A 517 5.53 -1.01 -35.36
N GLY A 518 5.98 -2.27 -35.44
CA GLY A 518 6.64 -2.84 -36.62
C GLY A 518 7.98 -2.18 -36.97
N ARG A 519 8.71 -1.68 -35.98
CA ARG A 519 9.94 -0.93 -36.20
C ARG A 519 11.14 -1.83 -36.49
N PRO A 520 12.04 -1.46 -37.41
CA PRO A 520 13.22 -2.25 -37.76
C PRO A 520 14.32 -2.23 -36.70
N ASP A 521 14.25 -1.30 -35.73
CA ASP A 521 15.24 -1.13 -34.66
C ASP A 521 14.86 -1.87 -33.35
N ALA A 522 13.80 -2.67 -33.34
CA ALA A 522 13.32 -3.38 -32.15
C ALA A 522 14.43 -4.17 -31.43
N ALA A 523 15.28 -4.89 -32.17
CA ALA A 523 16.36 -5.69 -31.59
C ALA A 523 17.36 -4.86 -30.75
N ALA A 524 17.55 -3.57 -31.05
CA ALA A 524 18.50 -2.73 -30.31
C ALA A 524 18.08 -2.53 -28.84
N TYR A 525 16.78 -2.53 -28.55
CA TYR A 525 16.25 -2.41 -27.19
C TYR A 525 16.50 -3.71 -26.40
N LEU A 526 16.17 -4.87 -26.99
CA LEU A 526 16.44 -6.16 -26.37
C LEU A 526 17.94 -6.35 -26.10
N ASP A 527 18.81 -6.01 -27.05
CA ASP A 527 20.27 -6.07 -26.90
C ASP A 527 20.77 -5.18 -25.74
N ALA A 528 20.14 -4.03 -25.53
CA ALA A 528 20.46 -3.14 -24.41
C ALA A 528 20.03 -3.72 -23.06
N ALA A 529 18.82 -4.30 -22.98
CA ALA A 529 18.36 -5.02 -21.78
C ALA A 529 19.29 -6.19 -21.45
N GLN A 530 19.66 -7.01 -22.45
CA GLN A 530 20.62 -8.12 -22.32
C GLN A 530 21.97 -7.67 -21.76
N ARG A 531 22.56 -6.61 -22.32
CA ARG A 531 23.86 -6.11 -21.85
C ARG A 531 23.83 -5.56 -20.43
N ASN A 532 22.77 -4.85 -20.05
CA ASN A 532 22.63 -4.31 -18.69
C ASN A 532 22.42 -5.43 -17.67
N ALA A 533 21.56 -6.41 -17.98
CA ALA A 533 21.37 -7.59 -17.14
C ALA A 533 22.66 -8.43 -17.02
N ALA A 534 23.38 -8.64 -18.13
CA ALA A 534 24.63 -9.41 -18.15
C ALA A 534 25.72 -8.72 -17.31
N TRP A 535 25.77 -7.38 -17.32
CA TRP A 535 26.69 -6.65 -16.47
C TRP A 535 26.38 -6.88 -14.99
N ILE A 536 25.11 -6.83 -14.57
CA ILE A 536 24.72 -7.12 -13.19
C ILE A 536 25.12 -8.53 -12.78
N VAL A 537 24.77 -9.53 -13.60
CA VAL A 537 25.08 -10.94 -13.34
C VAL A 537 26.58 -11.17 -13.18
N GLY A 538 27.40 -10.50 -14.00
CA GLY A 538 28.85 -10.66 -13.98
C GLY A 538 29.60 -9.83 -12.94
N ASN A 539 29.01 -8.76 -12.38
CA ASN A 539 29.79 -7.74 -11.66
C ASN A 539 29.24 -7.31 -10.29
N LEU A 540 27.95 -7.42 -10.01
CA LEU A 540 27.46 -7.03 -8.68
C LEU A 540 27.84 -8.08 -7.64
N ASP A 541 28.41 -7.66 -6.52
CA ASP A 541 28.68 -8.50 -5.35
C ASP A 541 27.57 -8.29 -4.33
N TRP A 542 26.75 -9.32 -4.07
CA TRP A 542 25.65 -9.20 -3.12
C TRP A 542 26.11 -9.14 -1.66
N THR A 543 27.35 -9.53 -1.37
CA THR A 543 27.91 -9.35 -0.03
C THR A 543 28.24 -7.88 0.25
N ASP A 544 28.39 -7.04 -0.78
CA ASP A 544 28.44 -5.59 -0.62
C ASP A 544 27.04 -5.06 -0.24
N PRO A 545 26.88 -4.49 0.97
CA PRO A 545 25.58 -3.96 1.38
C PRO A 545 25.08 -2.81 0.50
N LEU A 546 25.96 -2.12 -0.25
CA LEU A 546 25.55 -1.06 -1.19
C LEU A 546 24.71 -1.59 -2.36
N THR A 547 24.90 -2.84 -2.78
CA THR A 547 24.20 -3.45 -3.92
C THR A 547 22.97 -4.25 -3.52
N THR A 548 22.76 -4.45 -2.21
CA THR A 548 21.66 -5.27 -1.67
C THR A 548 20.65 -4.45 -0.87
N LYS A 549 21.12 -3.59 0.04
CA LYS A 549 20.26 -2.69 0.82
C LYS A 549 20.51 -1.20 0.57
N GLY A 550 21.71 -0.82 0.12
CA GLY A 550 22.28 0.52 0.35
C GLY A 550 21.59 1.74 -0.21
N GLN A 551 20.43 1.61 -0.86
CA GLN A 551 19.56 2.70 -1.27
C GLN A 551 18.32 2.77 -0.37
N ARG A 552 18.02 3.95 0.16
CA ARG A 552 16.92 4.15 1.11
C ARG A 552 15.50 3.96 0.55
N MET A 553 15.35 3.68 -0.75
CA MET A 553 14.03 3.38 -1.38
C MET A 553 14.10 2.61 -2.71
N SER A 554 15.05 2.87 -3.61
CA SER A 554 15.01 2.34 -4.99
C SER A 554 15.56 0.93 -5.22
N GLU A 555 15.99 0.23 -4.17
CA GLU A 555 16.68 -1.05 -4.33
C GLU A 555 15.82 -2.14 -5.01
N HIS A 556 14.50 -2.06 -4.85
CA HIS A 556 13.53 -3.02 -5.37
C HIS A 556 13.65 -3.17 -6.89
N ILE A 557 14.06 -2.12 -7.60
CA ILE A 557 14.24 -2.07 -9.05
C ILE A 557 15.23 -3.15 -9.55
N THR A 558 16.28 -3.44 -8.81
CA THR A 558 17.38 -4.30 -9.32
C THR A 558 16.90 -5.74 -9.54
N VAL A 559 16.31 -6.35 -8.51
CA VAL A 559 15.90 -7.76 -8.56
C VAL A 559 14.61 -7.92 -9.37
N THR A 560 13.65 -7.00 -9.20
CA THR A 560 12.39 -7.03 -9.97
C THR A 560 12.65 -6.92 -11.47
N ALA A 561 13.61 -6.10 -11.93
CA ALA A 561 13.95 -6.00 -13.34
C ALA A 561 14.60 -7.28 -13.91
N LEU A 562 15.42 -7.99 -13.14
CA LEU A 562 15.98 -9.29 -13.56
C LEU A 562 14.90 -10.36 -13.64
N VAL A 563 13.96 -10.36 -12.70
CA VAL A 563 12.82 -11.30 -12.68
C VAL A 563 11.86 -10.99 -13.84
N ASP A 564 11.54 -9.73 -14.10
CA ASP A 564 10.70 -9.32 -15.24
C ASP A 564 11.29 -9.81 -16.57
N PHE A 565 12.61 -9.70 -16.72
CA PHE A 565 13.31 -10.23 -17.89
C PHE A 565 13.15 -11.76 -18.00
N LEU A 566 13.36 -12.51 -16.92
CA LEU A 566 13.16 -13.97 -16.93
C LEU A 566 11.72 -14.36 -17.23
N ARG A 567 10.74 -13.64 -16.70
CA ARG A 567 9.31 -13.92 -16.93
C ARG A 567 8.89 -13.66 -18.38
N ARG A 568 9.35 -12.56 -18.98
CA ARG A 568 8.94 -12.14 -20.33
C ARG A 568 9.75 -12.79 -21.44
N TYR A 569 11.06 -12.96 -21.23
CA TYR A 569 12.00 -13.42 -22.25
C TYR A 569 13.01 -14.44 -21.69
N PRO A 570 12.56 -15.60 -21.19
CA PRO A 570 13.41 -16.57 -20.50
C PRO A 570 14.58 -17.10 -21.37
N SER A 571 14.39 -17.21 -22.69
CA SER A 571 15.44 -17.66 -23.62
C SER A 571 16.48 -16.57 -23.94
N GLU A 572 16.12 -15.31 -23.75
CA GLU A 572 16.97 -14.16 -24.08
C GLU A 572 17.66 -13.57 -22.84
N ALA A 573 17.18 -13.89 -21.65
CA ALA A 573 17.80 -13.48 -20.39
C ALA A 573 19.24 -14.02 -20.31
N PRO A 574 20.22 -13.22 -19.82
CA PRO A 574 21.60 -13.68 -19.72
C PRO A 574 21.74 -14.97 -18.91
N ALA A 575 22.62 -15.85 -19.36
CA ALA A 575 22.93 -17.09 -18.63
C ALA A 575 23.40 -16.77 -17.21
N GLY A 576 22.88 -17.50 -16.22
CA GLY A 576 23.19 -17.28 -14.81
C GLY A 576 22.29 -16.27 -14.10
N THR A 577 21.32 -15.63 -14.77
CA THR A 577 20.39 -14.67 -14.13
C THR A 577 19.63 -15.28 -12.95
N ALA A 578 19.01 -16.46 -13.10
CA ALA A 578 18.32 -17.15 -12.01
C ALA A 578 19.26 -17.51 -10.85
N ALA A 579 20.47 -17.96 -11.16
CA ALA A 579 21.50 -18.25 -10.15
C ALA A 579 21.92 -16.98 -9.39
N LYS A 580 22.03 -15.84 -10.09
CA LYS A 580 22.36 -14.54 -9.48
C LYS A 580 21.27 -14.05 -8.53
N ILE A 581 20.00 -14.25 -8.90
CA ILE A 581 18.85 -13.95 -8.02
C ILE A 581 18.86 -14.86 -6.79
N THR A 582 19.18 -16.15 -6.97
CA THR A 582 19.30 -17.11 -5.86
C THR A 582 20.44 -16.73 -4.89
N GLU A 583 21.56 -16.21 -5.41
CA GLU A 583 22.65 -15.66 -4.60
C GLU A 583 22.18 -14.44 -3.78
N TRP A 584 21.46 -13.50 -4.40
CA TRP A 584 20.86 -12.36 -3.70
C TRP A 584 19.89 -12.81 -2.61
N ALA A 585 19.01 -13.77 -2.92
CA ALA A 585 18.04 -14.33 -2.00
C ALA A 585 18.71 -14.94 -0.76
N THR A 586 19.81 -15.67 -0.98
CA THR A 586 20.60 -16.27 0.11
C THR A 586 21.17 -15.19 1.04
N VAL A 587 21.73 -14.11 0.49
CA VAL A 587 22.24 -12.99 1.30
C VAL A 587 21.11 -12.27 2.04
N ALA A 588 20.00 -11.98 1.35
CA ALA A 588 18.85 -11.30 1.94
C ALA A 588 18.28 -12.12 3.12
N VAL A 589 18.09 -13.42 2.94
CA VAL A 589 17.64 -14.32 4.00
C VAL A 589 18.64 -14.40 5.16
N GLY A 590 19.94 -14.53 4.86
CA GLY A 590 20.98 -14.55 5.88
C GLY A 590 21.02 -13.27 6.74
N ARG A 591 20.74 -12.11 6.15
CA ARG A 591 20.68 -10.82 6.85
C ARG A 591 19.37 -10.57 7.59
N SER A 592 18.36 -11.40 7.37
CA SER A 592 17.06 -11.34 8.06
C SER A 592 16.90 -12.36 9.18
N ASP A 593 17.91 -13.21 9.44
CA ASP A 593 17.89 -14.14 10.57
C ASP A 593 18.12 -13.41 11.91
N ASN A 594 17.06 -12.78 12.40
CA ASN A 594 17.04 -12.02 13.63
C ASN A 594 15.61 -11.90 14.18
N LEU A 595 15.51 -11.33 15.39
CA LEU A 595 14.27 -11.14 16.16
C LEU A 595 13.09 -10.50 15.40
N TRP A 596 13.36 -9.72 14.36
CA TRP A 596 12.35 -8.95 13.63
C TRP A 596 12.09 -9.46 12.22
N ASP A 597 12.77 -10.53 11.79
CA ASP A 597 12.82 -10.93 10.38
C ASP A 597 13.26 -9.76 9.46
N PHE A 598 13.97 -8.77 10.01
CA PHE A 598 14.30 -7.52 9.34
C PHE A 598 15.61 -7.67 8.58
N ARG A 599 15.60 -7.38 7.27
CA ARG A 599 16.83 -7.44 6.47
C ARG A 599 17.80 -6.33 6.88
N LYS A 600 18.86 -6.71 7.58
CA LYS A 600 19.95 -5.82 7.98
C LYS A 600 20.71 -5.28 6.77
N TYR A 601 21.31 -4.09 6.93
CA TYR A 601 22.23 -3.52 5.94
C TYR A 601 23.45 -4.42 5.76
N SER A 602 24.13 -4.76 6.84
CA SER A 602 25.29 -5.66 6.88
C SER A 602 25.27 -6.51 8.15
N ASP A 603 26.22 -7.43 8.29
CA ASP A 603 26.30 -8.32 9.46
C ASP A 603 26.45 -7.54 10.78
N ASP A 604 27.05 -6.36 10.73
CA ASP A 604 27.32 -5.48 11.87
C ASP A 604 26.38 -4.27 11.99
N ARG A 605 25.47 -4.06 11.03
CA ARG A 605 24.62 -2.85 10.98
C ARG A 605 23.20 -3.13 10.49
N TRP A 606 22.21 -2.54 11.16
CA TRP A 606 20.79 -2.75 10.86
C TRP A 606 20.29 -1.90 9.69
N THR A 607 20.49 -0.59 9.77
CA THR A 607 19.96 0.37 8.80
C THR A 607 21.06 0.94 7.90
N ILE A 608 20.70 1.57 6.79
CA ILE A 608 21.65 2.21 5.87
C ILE A 608 22.49 3.28 6.61
N PRO A 609 23.80 3.40 6.35
CA PRO A 609 24.67 4.44 6.92
C PRO A 609 24.45 5.81 6.28
N SER A 610 25.17 6.83 6.74
CA SER A 610 25.22 8.11 6.04
C SER A 610 25.73 7.96 4.61
N PHE A 611 25.26 8.81 3.69
CA PHE A 611 25.58 8.75 2.28
C PHE A 611 25.60 10.15 1.63
N THR A 612 26.14 10.24 0.41
CA THR A 612 26.11 11.47 -0.40
C THR A 612 24.68 11.83 -0.78
N GLY A 613 24.25 13.07 -0.50
CA GLY A 613 22.90 13.54 -0.84
C GLY A 613 21.83 13.39 0.24
N GLY A 614 22.17 12.88 1.43
CA GLY A 614 21.23 12.81 2.56
C GLY A 614 21.91 12.81 3.93
N GLY A 615 21.22 13.40 4.90
CA GLY A 615 21.75 13.77 6.22
C GLY A 615 21.57 12.73 7.34
N GLY A 616 22.35 12.93 8.40
CA GLY A 616 22.38 12.12 9.62
C GLY A 616 23.35 10.94 9.56
N THR A 617 23.80 10.46 10.73
CA THR A 617 24.54 9.18 10.84
C THR A 617 23.66 7.98 10.51
N ASP A 618 22.35 8.10 10.76
CA ASP A 618 21.30 7.12 10.44
C ASP A 618 20.17 7.84 9.68
N PRO A 619 20.21 7.89 8.34
CA PRO A 619 19.17 8.50 7.51
C PRO A 619 17.84 7.74 7.61
N ASN A 620 16.76 8.42 7.25
CA ASN A 620 15.44 7.78 7.19
C ASN A 620 15.36 6.81 6.00
N GLU A 621 14.94 5.55 6.20
CA GLU A 621 14.97 4.49 5.16
C GLU A 621 13.60 3.83 4.94
N THR A 622 12.52 4.54 5.20
CA THR A 622 11.16 4.00 5.13
C THR A 622 10.85 3.36 3.78
N GLY A 623 11.29 3.94 2.66
CA GLY A 623 11.09 3.34 1.34
C GLY A 623 11.83 2.03 1.11
N ASN A 624 12.99 1.83 1.75
CA ASN A 624 13.72 0.56 1.68
C ASN A 624 12.90 -0.55 2.34
N LEU A 625 12.31 -0.23 3.50
CA LEU A 625 11.43 -1.14 4.23
C LEU A 625 10.14 -1.38 3.44
N ALA A 626 9.49 -0.30 3.00
CA ALA A 626 8.24 -0.33 2.26
C ALA A 626 8.36 -1.05 0.92
N GLY A 627 9.52 -0.96 0.25
CA GLY A 627 9.77 -1.61 -1.03
C GLY A 627 10.32 -3.03 -0.95
N PHE A 628 10.63 -3.58 0.22
CA PHE A 628 11.35 -4.86 0.30
C PHE A 628 10.52 -6.09 -0.08
N ALA A 629 9.19 -6.05 0.09
CA ALA A 629 8.35 -7.19 -0.29
C ALA A 629 8.44 -7.48 -1.80
N ALA A 630 8.55 -6.44 -2.63
CA ALA A 630 8.68 -6.57 -4.08
C ALA A 630 9.86 -7.46 -4.54
N PRO A 631 11.14 -7.14 -4.26
CA PRO A 631 12.26 -7.97 -4.69
C PRO A 631 12.26 -9.35 -4.01
N ALA A 632 11.74 -9.47 -2.78
CA ALA A 632 11.64 -10.76 -2.09
C ALA A 632 10.65 -11.70 -2.79
N LEU A 633 9.44 -11.23 -3.11
CA LEU A 633 8.41 -12.01 -3.80
C LEU A 633 8.78 -12.27 -5.27
N ALA A 634 9.39 -11.29 -5.93
CA ALA A 634 9.94 -11.47 -7.27
C ALA A 634 10.97 -12.59 -7.30
N ALA A 635 11.96 -12.57 -6.40
CA ALA A 635 12.95 -13.64 -6.29
C ALA A 635 12.30 -14.99 -5.94
N ALA A 636 11.34 -15.02 -5.01
CA ALA A 636 10.64 -16.24 -4.61
C ALA A 636 9.89 -16.92 -5.78
N SER A 637 9.54 -16.17 -6.83
CA SER A 637 8.86 -16.72 -8.01
C SER A 637 9.78 -17.43 -9.01
N VAL A 638 11.10 -17.26 -8.90
CA VAL A 638 12.09 -17.86 -9.82
C VAL A 638 13.17 -18.70 -9.12
N VAL A 639 13.21 -18.68 -7.79
CA VAL A 639 14.12 -19.51 -6.99
C VAL A 639 13.59 -20.95 -6.94
N ASP A 640 14.43 -21.90 -7.37
CA ASP A 640 14.09 -23.33 -7.41
C ASP A 640 14.02 -23.99 -6.02
N ASP A 641 14.79 -23.49 -5.04
CA ASP A 641 14.78 -24.02 -3.67
C ASP A 641 13.47 -23.60 -2.96
N PRO A 642 12.55 -24.55 -2.70
CA PRO A 642 11.25 -24.23 -2.13
C PRO A 642 11.34 -23.68 -0.70
N ALA A 643 12.36 -24.07 0.09
CA ALA A 643 12.55 -23.56 1.44
C ALA A 643 13.05 -22.12 1.41
N LEU A 644 13.98 -21.81 0.51
CA LEU A 644 14.46 -20.45 0.30
C LEU A 644 13.35 -19.53 -0.23
N ALA A 645 12.61 -19.98 -1.23
CA ALA A 645 11.46 -19.26 -1.77
C ALA A 645 10.37 -19.04 -0.70
N GLN A 646 10.07 -20.04 0.11
CA GLN A 646 9.12 -19.90 1.22
C GLN A 646 9.61 -18.88 2.25
N ARG A 647 10.91 -18.92 2.60
CA ARG A 647 11.46 -17.95 3.54
C ARG A 647 11.38 -16.52 3.02
N LEU A 648 11.63 -16.29 1.72
CA LEU A 648 11.42 -14.97 1.11
C LEU A 648 9.97 -14.48 1.22
N ARG A 649 8.97 -15.36 1.05
CA ARG A 649 7.55 -15.00 1.24
C ARG A 649 7.26 -14.58 2.68
N GLU A 650 7.85 -15.27 3.66
CA GLU A 650 7.74 -14.88 5.08
C GLU A 650 8.38 -13.52 5.34
N LEU A 651 9.56 -13.26 4.76
CA LEU A 651 10.25 -11.99 4.92
C LEU A 651 9.52 -10.82 4.26
N ALA A 652 8.83 -11.06 3.14
CA ALA A 652 7.99 -10.08 2.49
C ALA A 652 6.84 -9.63 3.42
N VAL A 653 6.14 -10.59 4.05
CA VAL A 653 5.09 -10.29 5.04
C VAL A 653 5.67 -9.61 6.27
N ALA A 654 6.83 -10.05 6.77
CA ALA A 654 7.45 -9.43 7.93
C ALA A 654 7.87 -7.96 7.69
N ALA A 655 8.21 -7.58 6.45
CA ALA A 655 8.47 -6.19 6.11
C ALA A 655 7.19 -5.33 6.19
N VAL A 656 6.05 -5.87 5.76
CA VAL A 656 4.73 -5.25 5.97
C VAL A 656 4.43 -5.14 7.46
N ASP A 657 4.58 -6.22 8.22
CA ASP A 657 4.36 -6.21 9.67
C ASP A 657 5.20 -5.13 10.36
N ASN A 658 6.45 -4.92 9.90
CA ASN A 658 7.32 -3.88 10.42
C ASN A 658 6.77 -2.46 10.15
N ILE A 659 6.25 -2.19 8.95
CA ILE A 659 5.56 -0.93 8.62
C ILE A 659 4.38 -0.71 9.56
N PHE A 660 3.66 -1.77 9.91
CA PHE A 660 2.46 -1.70 10.74
C PHE A 660 2.71 -1.82 12.26
N GLY A 661 3.97 -1.95 12.69
CA GLY A 661 4.33 -1.86 14.11
C GLY A 661 5.09 -3.04 14.69
N ARG A 662 5.26 -4.16 13.97
CA ARG A 662 6.16 -5.26 14.37
C ARG A 662 7.62 -4.87 14.19
N ASN A 663 8.06 -3.91 14.99
CA ASN A 663 9.38 -3.33 14.93
C ASN A 663 9.84 -2.90 16.33
N PRO A 664 11.13 -2.56 16.54
CA PRO A 664 11.66 -2.26 17.87
C PRO A 664 10.99 -1.08 18.59
N THR A 665 10.20 -0.27 17.88
CA THR A 665 9.49 0.89 18.42
C THR A 665 8.00 0.63 18.64
N GLY A 666 7.46 -0.49 18.18
CA GLY A 666 6.04 -0.83 18.31
C GLY A 666 5.11 0.11 17.55
N ARG A 667 5.61 0.84 16.54
CA ARG A 667 4.90 1.96 15.89
C ARG A 667 4.74 1.78 14.40
N HIS A 668 3.59 2.19 13.90
CA HIS A 668 3.37 2.27 12.46
C HIS A 668 4.34 3.29 11.84
N ALA A 669 4.77 3.08 10.60
CA ALA A 669 5.65 3.98 9.87
C ALA A 669 5.01 5.33 9.51
N SER A 670 3.72 5.51 9.79
CA SER A 670 2.95 6.72 9.54
C SER A 670 2.57 7.34 10.87
N TYR A 671 2.86 8.61 11.07
CA TYR A 671 2.51 9.35 12.27
C TYR A 671 1.00 9.39 12.51
N ARG A 672 0.21 9.54 11.44
CA ARG A 672 -1.26 9.62 11.53
C ARG A 672 -1.96 8.27 11.53
N ALA A 673 -1.23 7.17 11.62
CA ALA A 673 -1.81 5.82 11.47
C ALA A 673 -2.99 5.56 12.40
N ALA A 674 -2.98 6.12 13.60
CA ALA A 674 -4.06 5.93 14.59
C ALA A 674 -5.24 6.90 14.45
N THR A 675 -5.24 7.78 13.45
CA THR A 675 -6.31 8.76 13.25
C THR A 675 -7.41 8.17 12.38
N GLU A 676 -8.68 8.38 12.75
CA GLU A 676 -9.83 7.85 11.99
C GLU A 676 -9.87 8.39 10.55
N GLN A 677 -9.51 9.65 10.35
CA GLN A 677 -9.62 10.33 9.04
C GLN A 677 -8.48 10.04 8.07
N TRP A 678 -7.26 9.78 8.57
CA TRP A 678 -6.03 9.73 7.74
C TRP A 678 -5.20 8.46 7.96
N GLY A 679 -5.62 7.64 8.91
CA GLY A 679 -4.89 6.51 9.44
C GLY A 679 -5.17 5.20 8.73
N PHE A 680 -4.72 4.12 9.35
CA PHE A 680 -4.87 2.76 8.87
C PHE A 680 -5.77 2.04 9.86
N GLU A 681 -6.78 1.34 9.37
CA GLU A 681 -7.71 0.57 10.21
C GLU A 681 -6.94 -0.33 11.19
N GLY A 682 -7.29 -0.27 12.48
CA GLY A 682 -6.68 -1.08 13.54
C GLY A 682 -5.32 -0.59 14.06
N ALA A 683 -4.66 0.39 13.42
CA ALA A 683 -3.40 0.90 13.95
C ALA A 683 -3.64 1.76 15.22
N GLU A 684 -3.03 1.41 16.35
CA GLU A 684 -3.18 2.17 17.61
C GLU A 684 -2.09 3.22 17.84
N LEU A 685 -0.88 2.98 17.31
CA LEU A 685 0.27 3.84 17.48
C LEU A 685 0.89 4.19 16.12
N GLY A 686 0.82 5.48 15.77
CA GLY A 686 1.55 6.04 14.63
C GLY A 686 3.02 6.29 14.94
N TRP A 687 3.80 6.72 13.93
CA TRP A 687 5.18 7.16 14.09
C TRP A 687 5.29 8.31 15.12
N PHE A 688 6.50 8.59 15.62
CA PHE A 688 6.71 9.54 16.73
C PHE A 688 6.35 11.00 16.43
N SER A 689 6.52 11.43 15.18
CA SER A 689 6.30 12.81 14.75
C SER A 689 6.05 12.85 13.25
N GLU A 690 5.25 13.81 12.80
CA GLU A 690 5.14 14.19 11.38
C GLU A 690 5.95 15.46 11.14
N PHE A 691 6.78 15.46 10.09
CA PHE A 691 7.45 16.67 9.68
C PHE A 691 6.44 17.67 9.11
N GLN A 692 6.34 18.84 9.73
CA GLN A 692 5.43 19.88 9.29
C GLN A 692 6.11 20.77 8.25
N GLY A 693 5.57 20.77 7.02
CA GLY A 693 6.15 21.48 5.89
C GLY A 693 7.03 20.55 5.07
N GLY A 694 8.07 21.10 4.45
CA GLY A 694 8.94 20.33 3.55
C GLY A 694 8.64 20.58 2.08
N ALA A 695 9.37 19.89 1.21
CA ALA A 695 9.22 20.10 -0.22
C ALA A 695 7.88 19.57 -0.75
N GLY A 696 7.35 18.53 -0.11
CA GLY A 696 6.16 17.83 -0.59
C GLY A 696 4.87 18.38 0.01
N ILE A 697 4.98 19.05 1.16
CA ILE A 697 3.83 19.47 1.97
C ILE A 697 2.91 18.25 2.15
N LEU A 698 3.50 17.16 2.64
CA LEU A 698 2.84 15.86 2.74
C LEU A 698 2.12 15.70 4.08
N GLN A 699 2.34 16.61 5.03
CA GLN A 699 1.61 16.60 6.28
C GLN A 699 0.10 16.63 6.03
N GLY A 700 -0.61 15.62 6.55
CA GLY A 700 -2.06 15.47 6.37
C GLY A 700 -2.54 14.96 5.02
N VAL A 701 -1.67 14.40 4.20
CA VAL A 701 -2.11 13.50 3.11
C VAL A 701 -2.39 12.11 3.72
N PRO A 702 -3.49 11.41 3.37
CA PRO A 702 -3.72 10.04 3.83
C PRO A 702 -2.57 9.11 3.40
N GLY A 703 -2.27 8.08 4.19
CA GLY A 703 -1.32 7.03 3.81
C GLY A 703 0.16 7.44 3.78
N VAL A 704 0.54 8.64 4.23
CA VAL A 704 1.95 9.10 4.26
C VAL A 704 2.80 8.17 5.12
N LEU A 705 3.95 7.74 4.61
CA LEU A 705 4.95 7.00 5.37
C LEU A 705 6.05 7.95 5.86
N ASP A 706 6.05 8.29 7.15
CA ASP A 706 6.93 9.30 7.76
C ASP A 706 8.30 8.77 8.17
N GLY A 707 8.36 7.55 8.71
CA GLY A 707 9.58 7.09 9.39
C GLY A 707 9.68 5.59 9.59
N SER A 708 10.90 5.18 9.92
CA SER A 708 11.24 3.80 10.24
C SER A 708 12.26 3.73 11.39
N PRO A 709 12.34 2.61 12.14
CA PRO A 709 13.33 2.44 13.19
C PRO A 709 14.77 2.62 12.67
N LYS A 710 15.54 3.44 13.38
CA LYS A 710 16.98 3.64 13.17
C LYS A 710 17.86 2.59 13.85
N ASN A 711 19.14 2.51 13.49
CA ASN A 711 20.09 1.51 14.00
C ASN A 711 20.13 1.43 15.53
N ALA A 712 20.01 2.56 16.24
CA ALA A 712 20.05 2.58 17.70
C ALA A 712 18.82 1.97 18.41
N HIS A 713 17.71 1.76 17.70
CA HIS A 713 16.54 1.06 18.24
C HIS A 713 16.71 -0.46 18.23
N PHE A 714 17.58 -1.00 17.37
CA PHE A 714 17.74 -2.43 17.22
C PHE A 714 18.80 -3.00 18.20
N PRO A 715 18.66 -4.26 18.65
CA PRO A 715 17.54 -5.15 18.37
C PRO A 715 16.27 -4.78 19.17
N TYR A 716 16.35 -4.22 20.37
CA TYR A 716 15.17 -3.71 21.06
C TYR A 716 15.57 -2.64 22.07
N ASN A 717 15.41 -1.38 21.68
CA ASN A 717 15.76 -0.21 22.47
C ASN A 717 14.80 0.97 22.16
N PRO A 718 13.49 0.79 22.37
CA PRO A 718 12.49 1.81 22.04
C PRO A 718 12.66 3.10 22.86
N GLY A 719 13.26 3.03 24.05
CA GLY A 719 13.50 4.18 24.93
C GLY A 719 14.42 5.26 24.35
N VAL A 720 15.07 4.99 23.20
CA VAL A 720 15.78 6.00 22.40
C VAL A 720 14.82 7.06 21.85
N GLY A 721 13.55 6.71 21.65
CA GLY A 721 12.51 7.62 21.20
C GLY A 721 12.68 8.06 19.74
N ASN A 722 12.15 9.23 19.41
CA ASN A 722 12.19 9.76 18.06
C ASN A 722 13.61 10.20 17.70
N ILE A 723 14.33 9.40 16.92
CA ILE A 723 15.65 9.77 16.39
C ILE A 723 15.67 9.71 14.87
N GLY A 724 16.39 10.68 14.29
CA GLY A 724 16.50 10.84 12.84
C GLY A 724 15.38 11.70 12.26
N HIS A 725 15.32 11.72 10.94
CA HIS A 725 14.36 12.54 10.19
C HIS A 725 13.03 11.79 10.02
N SER A 726 11.90 12.51 10.12
CA SER A 726 10.53 11.97 10.04
C SER A 726 9.69 12.64 8.95
N GLU A 727 10.33 13.18 7.91
CA GLU A 727 9.63 13.70 6.73
C GLU A 727 9.20 12.55 5.84
N GLY A 728 7.89 12.48 5.58
CA GLY A 728 7.33 11.63 4.54
C GLY A 728 7.86 12.02 3.16
N TRP A 729 7.84 11.07 2.22
CA TRP A 729 8.39 11.29 0.89
C TRP A 729 7.63 10.44 -0.13
N VAL A 730 7.26 11.02 -1.27
CA VAL A 730 6.53 10.30 -2.34
C VAL A 730 7.25 9.02 -2.75
N ALA A 731 8.58 9.04 -2.78
CA ALA A 731 9.38 7.88 -3.16
C ALA A 731 9.27 6.69 -2.17
N PHE A 732 8.81 6.92 -0.93
CA PHE A 732 8.52 5.84 0.00
C PHE A 732 7.21 5.14 -0.33
N ASN A 733 6.19 5.92 -0.67
CA ASN A 733 4.88 5.42 -1.04
C ASN A 733 4.89 4.77 -2.43
N THR A 734 5.74 5.19 -3.37
CA THR A 734 5.91 4.45 -4.63
C THR A 734 6.56 3.09 -4.42
N ALA A 735 7.57 3.02 -3.54
CA ALA A 735 8.15 1.73 -3.13
C ALA A 735 7.10 0.85 -2.43
N TRP A 736 6.19 1.45 -1.65
CA TRP A 736 5.05 0.75 -1.06
C TRP A 736 4.09 0.20 -2.12
N ASN A 737 3.73 1.00 -3.13
CA ASN A 737 2.87 0.57 -4.25
C ASN A 737 3.46 -0.65 -4.98
N GLU A 738 4.76 -0.66 -5.21
CA GLU A 738 5.44 -1.81 -5.82
C GLU A 738 5.30 -3.07 -4.95
N SER A 739 5.53 -2.95 -3.64
CA SER A 739 5.33 -4.07 -2.71
C SER A 739 3.89 -4.59 -2.72
N LEU A 740 2.89 -3.71 -2.76
CA LEU A 740 1.48 -4.08 -2.86
C LEU A 740 1.16 -4.83 -4.16
N ALA A 741 1.76 -4.42 -5.28
CA ALA A 741 1.62 -5.12 -6.56
C ALA A 741 2.18 -6.55 -6.49
N TRP A 742 3.38 -6.72 -5.94
CA TRP A 742 3.99 -8.05 -5.80
C TRP A 742 3.33 -8.93 -4.74
N LEU A 743 2.77 -8.34 -3.69
CA LEU A 743 1.92 -9.07 -2.73
C LEU A 743 0.71 -9.66 -3.45
N ALA A 744 0.03 -8.87 -4.29
CA ALA A 744 -1.08 -9.34 -5.10
C ALA A 744 -0.68 -10.42 -6.12
N ASP A 745 0.43 -10.25 -6.85
CA ASP A 745 0.98 -11.27 -7.77
C ASP A 745 1.21 -12.60 -7.07
N ALA A 746 1.78 -12.56 -5.85
CA ALA A 746 2.09 -13.75 -5.09
C ALA A 746 0.87 -14.50 -4.54
N GLU A 747 -0.30 -13.86 -4.46
CA GLU A 747 -1.57 -14.49 -4.06
C GLU A 747 -2.41 -14.94 -5.24
N THR A 748 -2.21 -14.29 -6.38
CA THR A 748 -3.10 -14.44 -7.52
C THR A 748 -2.90 -15.79 -8.20
N SER A 749 -3.99 -16.54 -8.35
CA SER A 749 -4.00 -17.76 -9.17
C SER A 749 -5.33 -17.93 -9.88
N VAL A 750 -5.28 -18.50 -11.09
CA VAL A 750 -6.46 -18.83 -11.88
C VAL A 750 -6.44 -20.31 -12.19
N ARG A 751 -7.56 -20.99 -11.95
CA ARG A 751 -7.76 -22.41 -12.22
C ARG A 751 -9.10 -22.62 -12.93
N VAL A 752 -9.19 -23.71 -13.69
CA VAL A 752 -10.46 -24.21 -14.23
C VAL A 752 -10.75 -25.53 -13.53
N VAL A 753 -11.88 -25.60 -12.82
CA VAL A 753 -12.29 -26.76 -12.02
C VAL A 753 -13.75 -27.05 -12.34
N ASP A 754 -14.02 -28.28 -12.80
CA ASP A 754 -15.38 -28.77 -13.10
C ASP A 754 -16.20 -27.81 -13.98
N GLY A 755 -15.61 -27.30 -15.07
CA GLY A 755 -16.29 -26.36 -15.98
C GLY A 755 -16.54 -24.96 -15.38
N ALA A 756 -15.86 -24.60 -14.29
CA ALA A 756 -15.90 -23.26 -13.72
C ALA A 756 -14.50 -22.67 -13.60
N VAL A 757 -14.40 -21.35 -13.77
CA VAL A 757 -13.19 -20.60 -13.39
C VAL A 757 -13.20 -20.38 -11.89
N GLU A 758 -12.07 -20.68 -11.25
CA GLU A 758 -11.75 -20.25 -9.89
C GLU A 758 -10.59 -19.25 -9.94
N LEU A 759 -10.84 -18.05 -9.46
CA LEU A 759 -9.85 -17.01 -9.23
C LEU A 759 -9.57 -16.91 -7.72
N THR A 760 -8.30 -16.94 -7.33
CA THR A 760 -7.85 -16.46 -6.03
C THR A 760 -7.14 -15.15 -6.26
N ALA A 761 -7.57 -14.07 -5.60
CA ALA A 761 -6.96 -12.73 -5.68
C ALA A 761 -7.37 -11.92 -4.43
N PRO A 762 -6.56 -10.94 -4.00
CA PRO A 762 -6.87 -10.16 -2.82
C PRO A 762 -7.89 -9.06 -3.13
N LEU A 763 -9.17 -9.39 -2.98
CA LEU A 763 -10.29 -8.56 -3.44
C LEU A 763 -11.39 -8.38 -2.39
N ASP A 764 -11.37 -9.10 -1.26
CA ASP A 764 -12.34 -8.99 -0.15
C ASP A 764 -12.16 -7.67 0.62
N LEU A 765 -12.30 -6.55 -0.08
CA LEU A 765 -12.03 -5.20 0.43
C LEU A 765 -13.24 -4.68 1.22
N ASP A 766 -14.46 -5.07 0.84
CA ASP A 766 -15.69 -4.81 1.59
C ASP A 766 -16.26 -6.10 2.21
N THR A 767 -15.92 -6.33 3.47
CA THR A 767 -16.37 -7.52 4.22
C THR A 767 -17.89 -7.59 4.46
N THR A 768 -18.65 -6.56 4.09
CA THR A 768 -20.12 -6.54 4.22
C THR A 768 -20.85 -7.04 2.97
N ALA A 769 -20.15 -7.20 1.85
CA ALA A 769 -20.69 -7.64 0.57
C ALA A 769 -19.88 -8.82 -0.02
N LEU A 770 -20.46 -9.48 -1.04
CA LEU A 770 -19.71 -10.45 -1.84
C LEU A 770 -19.11 -9.73 -3.03
N ASP A 771 -17.78 -9.69 -3.08
CA ASP A 771 -17.05 -9.01 -4.13
C ASP A 771 -17.13 -9.72 -5.48
N ARG A 772 -16.79 -8.97 -6.53
CA ARG A 772 -16.78 -9.43 -7.92
C ARG A 772 -15.46 -9.08 -8.57
N ALA A 773 -15.07 -9.92 -9.53
CA ALA A 773 -13.94 -9.66 -10.40
C ALA A 773 -14.27 -10.06 -11.83
N THR A 774 -13.39 -9.64 -12.73
CA THR A 774 -13.45 -9.99 -14.15
C THR A 774 -12.18 -10.73 -14.51
N VAL A 775 -12.32 -11.91 -15.11
CA VAL A 775 -11.21 -12.63 -15.76
C VAL A 775 -11.36 -12.52 -17.27
N GLN A 776 -10.25 -12.54 -17.99
CA GLN A 776 -10.25 -12.62 -19.45
C GLN A 776 -10.22 -14.06 -19.91
N VAL A 777 -11.09 -14.41 -20.85
CA VAL A 777 -11.17 -15.74 -21.47
C VAL A 777 -10.91 -15.64 -22.96
N ARG A 778 -10.04 -16.50 -23.50
CA ARG A 778 -9.67 -16.49 -24.92
C ARG A 778 -9.71 -17.91 -25.50
N VAL A 779 -10.36 -18.08 -26.65
CA VAL A 779 -10.32 -19.32 -27.43
C VAL A 779 -9.24 -19.19 -28.50
N GLY A 780 -8.23 -20.07 -28.46
CA GLY A 780 -7.10 -20.06 -29.40
C GLY A 780 -6.41 -18.69 -29.48
N SER A 781 -6.32 -18.13 -30.69
CA SER A 781 -5.78 -16.78 -30.94
C SER A 781 -6.84 -15.69 -31.08
N GLY A 782 -8.08 -15.96 -30.66
CA GLY A 782 -9.18 -15.00 -30.71
C GLY A 782 -8.97 -13.78 -29.79
N ALA A 783 -9.89 -12.83 -29.87
CA ALA A 783 -9.95 -11.73 -28.90
C ALA A 783 -10.36 -12.27 -27.51
N PRO A 784 -9.80 -11.75 -26.41
CA PRO A 784 -10.29 -12.07 -25.09
C PRO A 784 -11.72 -11.53 -24.91
N VAL A 785 -12.51 -12.25 -24.11
CA VAL A 785 -13.83 -11.82 -23.63
C VAL A 785 -13.85 -11.83 -22.11
N ASP A 786 -14.60 -10.91 -21.52
CA ASP A 786 -14.73 -10.79 -20.08
C ASP A 786 -15.68 -11.85 -19.52
N LEU A 787 -15.24 -12.53 -18.47
CA LEU A 787 -16.05 -13.42 -17.68
C LEU A 787 -16.09 -12.91 -16.24
N ALA A 788 -17.29 -12.58 -15.77
CA ALA A 788 -17.50 -12.19 -14.37
C ALA A 788 -17.37 -13.41 -13.45
N VAL A 789 -16.62 -13.23 -12.36
CA VAL A 789 -16.51 -14.19 -11.25
C VAL A 789 -16.98 -13.51 -9.95
N GLN A 790 -17.57 -14.27 -9.05
CA GLN A 790 -18.09 -13.76 -7.77
C GLN A 790 -17.48 -14.52 -6.60
N GLN A 791 -17.22 -13.83 -5.50
CA GLN A 791 -16.73 -14.41 -4.26
C GLN A 791 -17.68 -15.53 -3.78
N VAL A 792 -17.12 -16.69 -3.43
CA VAL A 792 -17.92 -17.90 -3.14
C VAL A 792 -18.71 -17.82 -1.84
N SER A 793 -18.20 -17.09 -0.85
CA SER A 793 -18.84 -16.79 0.42
C SER A 793 -18.16 -15.59 1.08
N ALA A 794 -18.79 -15.00 2.10
CA ALA A 794 -18.17 -13.94 2.89
C ALA A 794 -16.84 -14.42 3.45
N SER A 795 -15.82 -13.55 3.41
CA SER A 795 -14.45 -13.84 3.86
C SER A 795 -13.74 -14.98 3.13
N ALA A 796 -14.19 -15.38 1.93
CA ALA A 796 -13.46 -16.32 1.08
C ALA A 796 -12.51 -15.57 0.13
N ALA A 797 -11.28 -16.07 -0.01
CA ALA A 797 -10.32 -15.56 -0.99
C ALA A 797 -10.60 -16.04 -2.44
N VAL A 798 -11.62 -16.89 -2.63
CA VAL A 798 -11.90 -17.55 -3.92
C VAL A 798 -13.15 -16.96 -4.56
N PHE A 799 -13.04 -16.69 -5.85
CA PHE A 799 -14.09 -16.20 -6.73
C PHE A 799 -14.38 -17.26 -7.79
N ARG A 800 -15.65 -17.48 -8.12
CA ARG A 800 -16.08 -18.51 -9.07
C ARG A 800 -17.02 -17.95 -10.12
N GLY A 801 -16.86 -18.42 -11.35
CA GLY A 801 -17.75 -18.14 -12.48
C GLY A 801 -17.85 -19.35 -13.42
N ALA A 802 -19.00 -19.57 -14.04
CA ALA A 802 -19.20 -20.69 -14.96
C ALA A 802 -18.42 -20.46 -16.27
N LEU A 803 -17.69 -21.47 -16.74
CA LEU A 803 -17.00 -21.43 -18.04
C LEU A 803 -17.83 -22.20 -19.06
N ASP A 804 -18.64 -21.49 -19.82
CA ASP A 804 -19.43 -22.07 -20.91
C ASP A 804 -18.63 -22.02 -22.22
N THR A 805 -17.93 -23.12 -22.53
CA THR A 805 -17.10 -23.23 -23.74
C THR A 805 -17.92 -23.18 -25.02
N ASP A 806 -19.18 -23.63 -24.98
CA ASP A 806 -20.08 -23.61 -26.14
C ASP A 806 -20.52 -22.18 -26.45
N ALA A 807 -20.83 -21.38 -25.41
CA ALA A 807 -21.16 -19.96 -25.56
C ALA A 807 -19.97 -19.13 -26.07
N LEU A 808 -18.74 -19.58 -25.81
CA LEU A 808 -17.51 -19.01 -26.36
C LEU A 808 -17.26 -19.42 -27.82
N GLY A 809 -18.06 -20.34 -28.36
CA GLY A 809 -17.89 -20.89 -29.70
C GLY A 809 -16.64 -21.74 -29.86
N ALA A 810 -16.14 -22.34 -28.76
CA ALA A 810 -14.98 -23.22 -28.79
C ALA A 810 -15.36 -24.61 -29.29
N GLU A 811 -14.57 -25.19 -30.18
CA GLU A 811 -14.75 -26.52 -30.74
C GLU A 811 -13.84 -27.56 -30.02
N PRO A 812 -14.17 -28.87 -30.06
CA PRO A 812 -13.30 -29.89 -29.52
C PRO A 812 -11.86 -29.80 -30.08
N GLY A 813 -10.88 -29.76 -29.19
CA GLY A 813 -9.47 -29.53 -29.50
C GLY A 813 -9.01 -28.08 -29.40
N ASP A 814 -9.93 -27.11 -29.27
CA ASP A 814 -9.57 -25.72 -29.00
C ASP A 814 -8.97 -25.55 -27.61
N VAL A 815 -8.02 -24.62 -27.50
CA VAL A 815 -7.43 -24.25 -26.22
C VAL A 815 -8.13 -22.99 -25.70
N VAL A 816 -8.79 -23.11 -24.56
CA VAL A 816 -9.36 -21.98 -23.83
C VAL A 816 -8.37 -21.52 -22.77
N THR A 817 -7.90 -20.29 -22.88
CA THR A 817 -7.01 -19.65 -21.90
C THR A 817 -7.79 -18.68 -21.05
N VAL A 818 -7.67 -18.80 -19.73
CA VAL A 818 -8.26 -17.89 -18.76
C VAL A 818 -7.12 -17.15 -18.07
N SER A 819 -7.24 -15.83 -17.92
CA SER A 819 -6.23 -14.99 -17.29
C SER A 819 -6.81 -13.91 -16.39
N TYR A 820 -6.03 -13.53 -15.38
CA TYR A 820 -6.29 -12.41 -14.48
C TYR A 820 -4.99 -11.64 -14.24
N GLY A 821 -5.09 -10.33 -14.02
CA GLY A 821 -3.94 -9.44 -14.04
C GLY A 821 -3.46 -9.13 -15.46
N LEU A 822 -2.52 -8.19 -15.56
CA LEU A 822 -2.05 -7.60 -16.80
C LEU A 822 -0.52 -7.59 -16.86
N GLY A 823 0.05 -7.44 -18.06
CA GLY A 823 1.50 -7.39 -18.26
C GLY A 823 2.24 -8.57 -17.62
N SER A 824 3.30 -8.30 -16.88
CA SER A 824 4.15 -9.31 -16.21
C SER A 824 3.55 -9.92 -14.94
N PHE A 825 2.37 -9.44 -14.51
CA PHE A 825 1.60 -9.98 -13.38
C PHE A 825 0.43 -10.86 -13.84
N THR A 826 0.34 -11.18 -15.13
CA THR A 826 -0.74 -12.00 -15.67
C THR A 826 -0.65 -13.45 -15.15
N ALA A 827 -1.55 -13.84 -14.25
CA ALA A 827 -1.82 -15.23 -13.91
C ALA A 827 -2.70 -15.85 -15.01
N ARG A 828 -2.37 -17.05 -15.47
CA ARG A 828 -3.14 -17.72 -16.53
C ARG A 828 -3.14 -19.24 -16.39
N THR A 829 -4.20 -19.84 -16.90
CA THR A 829 -4.36 -21.28 -17.07
C THR A 829 -4.99 -21.57 -18.41
N SER A 830 -4.77 -22.77 -18.93
CA SER A 830 -5.35 -23.21 -20.21
C SER A 830 -5.96 -24.59 -20.06
N VAL A 831 -7.12 -24.78 -20.67
CA VAL A 831 -7.79 -26.09 -20.80
C VAL A 831 -8.06 -26.37 -22.27
N THR A 832 -7.98 -27.65 -22.65
CA THR A 832 -8.40 -28.09 -23.99
C THR A 832 -9.88 -28.47 -23.92
N VAL A 833 -10.67 -28.01 -24.89
CA VAL A 833 -12.08 -28.41 -24.99
C VAL A 833 -12.10 -29.88 -25.43
N GLU A 834 -12.59 -30.74 -24.56
CA GLU A 834 -12.76 -32.15 -24.89
C GLU A 834 -14.02 -32.34 -25.74
N ALA A 835 -14.00 -33.35 -26.62
CA ALA A 835 -15.22 -33.75 -27.30
C ALA A 835 -16.24 -34.22 -26.26
N ALA A 836 -17.51 -33.85 -26.44
CA ALA A 836 -18.57 -34.38 -25.59
C ALA A 836 -18.56 -35.91 -25.66
N ASP A 837 -18.43 -36.56 -24.49
CA ASP A 837 -18.62 -38.00 -24.38
C ASP A 837 -20.05 -38.33 -24.82
N ALA A 838 -20.18 -39.08 -25.90
CA ALA A 838 -21.46 -39.47 -26.47
C ALA A 838 -22.15 -40.59 -25.67
N CYS A 839 -21.41 -41.28 -24.79
CA CYS A 839 -21.89 -42.36 -23.93
C CYS A 839 -21.32 -42.24 -22.49
N PRO A 840 -21.63 -41.17 -21.73
CA PRO A 840 -21.02 -40.89 -20.42
C PRO A 840 -21.42 -41.86 -19.30
N ALA A 841 -22.42 -42.71 -19.55
CA ALA A 841 -22.82 -43.83 -18.69
C ALA A 841 -22.59 -45.19 -19.37
N GLY A 842 -21.67 -45.22 -20.34
CA GLY A 842 -21.40 -46.37 -21.18
C GLY A 842 -20.61 -47.47 -20.50
N HIS A 843 -20.39 -48.56 -21.22
CA HIS A 843 -19.62 -49.70 -20.75
C HIS A 843 -18.13 -49.35 -20.69
N PRO A 844 -17.37 -49.87 -19.70
CA PRO A 844 -15.95 -49.59 -19.60
C PRO A 844 -15.17 -50.18 -20.79
N ALA A 845 -14.10 -49.50 -21.23
CA ALA A 845 -13.29 -49.92 -22.36
C ALA A 845 -12.19 -50.95 -22.01
N ASP A 846 -11.93 -51.18 -20.72
CA ASP A 846 -10.89 -52.08 -20.20
C ASP A 846 -11.38 -53.51 -19.92
N VAL A 847 -12.62 -53.83 -20.29
CA VAL A 847 -13.21 -55.17 -20.15
C VAL A 847 -13.37 -55.87 -21.50
N THR A 848 -13.60 -57.19 -21.48
CA THR A 848 -13.96 -57.95 -22.69
C THR A 848 -15.45 -57.92 -22.97
N VAL A 849 -15.82 -57.88 -24.25
CA VAL A 849 -17.22 -57.87 -24.69
C VAL A 849 -17.87 -59.22 -24.37
N THR A 850 -18.92 -59.19 -23.55
CA THR A 850 -19.65 -60.38 -23.08
C THR A 850 -21.13 -60.29 -23.46
N PHE A 851 -21.67 -61.33 -24.10
CA PHE A 851 -23.11 -61.44 -24.43
C PHE A 851 -23.76 -62.58 -23.64
N GLY A 852 -24.77 -62.28 -22.81
CA GLY A 852 -25.53 -63.32 -22.10
C GLY A 852 -24.67 -64.32 -21.30
N GLY A 853 -23.53 -63.86 -20.76
CA GLY A 853 -22.56 -64.69 -20.02
C GLY A 853 -21.50 -65.41 -20.87
N VAL A 854 -21.50 -65.22 -22.19
CA VAL A 854 -20.47 -65.73 -23.12
C VAL A 854 -19.47 -64.61 -23.43
N ASP A 855 -18.25 -64.75 -22.92
CA ASP A 855 -17.14 -63.85 -23.16
C ASP A 855 -16.55 -64.09 -24.56
N SER A 856 -16.39 -63.02 -25.35
CA SER A 856 -15.76 -63.07 -26.66
C SER A 856 -14.23 -63.12 -26.61
N GLY A 857 -13.62 -62.72 -25.50
CA GLY A 857 -12.17 -62.49 -25.40
C GLY A 857 -11.68 -61.24 -26.15
N VAL A 858 -12.58 -60.45 -26.73
CA VAL A 858 -12.28 -59.21 -27.46
C VAL A 858 -12.45 -58.03 -26.52
N VAL A 859 -11.47 -57.12 -26.49
CA VAL A 859 -11.54 -55.88 -25.70
C VAL A 859 -12.70 -55.01 -26.18
N ASN A 860 -13.41 -54.39 -25.25
CA ASN A 860 -14.52 -53.48 -25.56
C ASN A 860 -14.00 -52.12 -26.03
N HIS A 861 -13.45 -52.08 -27.25
CA HIS A 861 -12.83 -50.88 -27.81
C HIS A 861 -13.75 -49.65 -27.77
N ASP A 862 -13.16 -48.48 -27.53
CA ASP A 862 -13.79 -47.16 -27.63
C ASP A 862 -13.57 -46.59 -29.05
N ARG A 863 -14.58 -45.91 -29.61
CA ARG A 863 -14.51 -45.30 -30.95
C ARG A 863 -13.75 -43.96 -30.99
N GLY A 864 -13.38 -43.41 -29.84
CA GLY A 864 -12.76 -42.10 -29.67
C GLY A 864 -13.76 -40.99 -29.27
N ASP A 865 -15.01 -41.34 -28.96
CA ASP A 865 -16.07 -40.41 -28.54
C ASP A 865 -16.73 -40.84 -27.21
N GLY A 866 -16.11 -41.76 -26.47
CA GLY A 866 -16.61 -42.30 -25.20
C GLY A 866 -17.61 -43.44 -25.35
N CYS A 867 -18.05 -43.76 -26.58
CA CYS A 867 -18.89 -44.93 -26.84
C CYS A 867 -18.05 -46.18 -27.17
N THR A 868 -18.24 -47.23 -26.38
CA THR A 868 -17.63 -48.53 -26.64
C THR A 868 -18.46 -49.42 -27.57
N PHE A 869 -17.89 -50.56 -28.00
CA PHE A 869 -18.59 -51.51 -28.87
C PHE A 869 -19.93 -51.96 -28.27
N LEU A 870 -19.96 -52.23 -26.96
CA LEU A 870 -21.19 -52.59 -26.25
C LEU A 870 -22.22 -51.46 -26.23
N ASP A 871 -21.80 -50.20 -26.03
CA ASP A 871 -22.72 -49.05 -26.05
C ASP A 871 -23.44 -48.90 -27.39
N VAL A 872 -22.69 -49.06 -28.48
CA VAL A 872 -23.23 -48.97 -29.84
C VAL A 872 -24.17 -50.14 -30.16
N VAL A 873 -23.93 -51.32 -29.59
CA VAL A 873 -24.85 -52.46 -29.71
C VAL A 873 -26.10 -52.20 -28.85
N ASP A 874 -25.96 -51.85 -27.58
CA ASP A 874 -27.06 -51.66 -26.64
C ASP A 874 -27.99 -50.51 -27.04
N ALA A 875 -27.46 -49.44 -27.66
CA ALA A 875 -28.27 -48.36 -28.23
C ALA A 875 -29.23 -48.82 -29.35
N ARG A 876 -28.99 -50.00 -29.96
CA ARG A 876 -29.90 -50.63 -30.94
C ARG A 876 -30.95 -51.52 -30.28
N GLY A 877 -30.87 -51.70 -28.96
CA GLY A 877 -31.84 -52.40 -28.15
C GLY A 877 -33.11 -51.56 -27.86
N PRO A 878 -34.15 -52.19 -27.30
CA PRO A 878 -34.26 -53.60 -26.97
C PRO A 878 -34.39 -54.50 -28.23
N PHE A 879 -33.80 -55.68 -28.18
CA PHE A 879 -33.84 -56.64 -29.29
C PHE A 879 -35.07 -57.54 -29.22
N ALA A 880 -35.80 -57.70 -30.33
CA ALA A 880 -37.03 -58.49 -30.37
C ALA A 880 -36.82 -60.01 -30.20
N ASP A 881 -35.67 -60.51 -30.65
CA ASP A 881 -35.26 -61.91 -30.53
C ASP A 881 -33.73 -62.04 -30.54
N HIS A 882 -33.23 -63.23 -30.24
CA HIS A 882 -31.79 -63.55 -30.29
C HIS A 882 -31.16 -63.24 -31.66
N GLY A 883 -31.92 -63.50 -32.74
CA GLY A 883 -31.47 -63.20 -34.09
C GLY A 883 -31.28 -61.69 -34.33
N ALA A 884 -32.07 -60.84 -33.69
CA ALA A 884 -31.95 -59.38 -33.76
C ALA A 884 -30.69 -58.88 -33.06
N LEU A 885 -30.37 -59.41 -31.87
CA LEU A 885 -29.10 -59.13 -31.19
C LEU A 885 -27.91 -59.56 -32.06
N VAL A 886 -27.90 -60.80 -32.57
CA VAL A 886 -26.81 -61.30 -33.41
C VAL A 886 -26.65 -60.48 -34.69
N ARG A 887 -27.75 -59.98 -35.28
CA ARG A 887 -27.69 -59.05 -36.42
C ARG A 887 -27.10 -57.70 -36.02
N ALA A 888 -27.50 -57.13 -34.89
CA ALA A 888 -26.94 -55.87 -34.40
C ALA A 888 -25.43 -55.98 -34.14
N VAL A 889 -24.99 -57.05 -33.46
CA VAL A 889 -23.56 -57.34 -33.24
C VAL A 889 -22.83 -57.51 -34.56
N ARG A 890 -23.42 -58.23 -35.54
CA ARG A 890 -22.83 -58.38 -36.89
C ARG A 890 -22.64 -57.05 -37.60
N ASP A 891 -23.66 -56.23 -37.59
CA ASP A 891 -23.66 -54.97 -38.32
C ASP A 891 -22.66 -54.00 -37.68
N THR A 892 -22.64 -53.91 -36.33
CA THR A 892 -21.64 -53.11 -35.59
C THR A 892 -20.23 -53.67 -35.78
N SER A 893 -20.01 -54.98 -35.67
CA SER A 893 -18.67 -55.59 -35.85
C SER A 893 -18.15 -55.49 -37.28
N SER A 894 -19.04 -55.48 -38.28
CA SER A 894 -18.66 -55.28 -39.68
C SER A 894 -18.29 -53.83 -39.94
N GLN A 895 -19.04 -52.88 -39.36
CA GLN A 895 -18.73 -51.45 -39.45
C GLN A 895 -17.39 -51.14 -38.76
N TRP A 896 -17.20 -51.60 -37.52
CA TRP A 896 -15.98 -51.33 -36.75
C TRP A 896 -14.73 -51.99 -37.35
N PHE A 897 -14.87 -53.14 -38.01
CA PHE A 897 -13.80 -53.70 -38.83
C PHE A 897 -13.46 -52.82 -40.03
N ALA A 898 -14.47 -52.24 -40.71
CA ALA A 898 -14.26 -51.33 -41.83
C ALA A 898 -13.60 -50.01 -41.39
N ASP A 899 -13.94 -49.53 -40.19
CA ASP A 899 -13.39 -48.33 -39.56
C ASP A 899 -12.00 -48.58 -38.93
N GLY A 900 -11.51 -49.82 -38.96
CA GLY A 900 -10.17 -50.20 -38.46
C GLY A 900 -10.08 -50.34 -36.94
N LEU A 901 -11.21 -50.32 -36.23
CA LEU A 901 -11.31 -50.45 -34.77
C LEU A 901 -11.27 -51.91 -34.30
N LEU A 902 -11.53 -52.86 -35.20
CA LEU A 902 -11.45 -54.30 -34.93
C LEU A 902 -10.62 -55.01 -36.00
N THR A 903 -9.96 -56.09 -35.61
CA THR A 903 -9.39 -57.05 -36.55
C THR A 903 -10.45 -58.00 -37.09
N ARG A 904 -10.12 -58.70 -38.19
CA ARG A 904 -11.01 -59.72 -38.77
C ARG A 904 -11.29 -60.86 -37.79
N GLN A 905 -10.31 -61.18 -36.93
CA GLN A 905 -10.44 -62.24 -35.92
C GLN A 905 -11.39 -61.80 -34.82
N GLU A 906 -11.21 -60.60 -34.27
CA GLU A 906 -12.07 -60.03 -33.23
C GLU A 906 -13.52 -59.88 -33.70
N SER A 907 -13.74 -59.42 -34.94
CA SER A 907 -15.10 -59.33 -35.52
C SER A 907 -15.78 -60.71 -35.61
N ALA A 908 -15.03 -61.78 -35.89
CA ALA A 908 -15.54 -63.15 -35.90
C ALA A 908 -15.81 -63.67 -34.49
N ASP A 909 -14.94 -63.39 -33.52
CA ASP A 909 -15.07 -63.85 -32.14
C ASP A 909 -16.26 -63.19 -31.42
N LEU A 910 -16.50 -61.90 -31.66
CA LEU A 910 -17.71 -61.17 -31.21
C LEU A 910 -18.99 -61.82 -31.75
N LEU A 911 -18.99 -62.20 -33.03
CA LEU A 911 -20.12 -62.88 -33.67
C LEU A 911 -20.36 -64.28 -33.11
N VAL A 912 -19.30 -65.03 -32.84
CA VAL A 912 -19.38 -66.37 -32.23
C VAL A 912 -19.94 -66.26 -30.80
N ALA A 913 -19.45 -65.31 -30.02
CA ALA A 913 -19.94 -65.06 -28.66
C ALA A 913 -21.42 -64.64 -28.65
N ALA A 914 -21.81 -63.70 -29.52
CA ALA A 914 -23.21 -63.28 -29.65
C ALA A 914 -24.10 -64.44 -30.09
N ALA A 915 -23.69 -65.24 -31.09
CA ALA A 915 -24.45 -66.39 -31.57
C ALA A 915 -24.57 -67.51 -30.51
N GLY A 916 -23.53 -67.70 -29.70
CA GLY A 916 -23.45 -68.69 -28.63
C GLY A 916 -24.14 -68.28 -27.33
N SER A 917 -24.47 -67.00 -27.16
CA SER A 917 -25.22 -66.53 -26.00
C SER A 917 -26.63 -67.12 -26.01
N ALA A 918 -27.01 -67.82 -24.94
CA ALA A 918 -28.23 -68.62 -24.93
C ALA A 918 -29.47 -67.74 -24.69
N GLY A 919 -29.97 -67.02 -25.71
CA GLY A 919 -31.34 -66.47 -25.81
C GLY A 919 -31.89 -65.66 -24.62
N GLY A 920 -31.05 -65.28 -23.66
CA GLY A 920 -31.44 -64.57 -22.47
C GLY A 920 -31.48 -63.08 -22.74
N ILE A 921 -32.57 -62.61 -23.36
CA ILE A 921 -32.96 -61.21 -23.22
C ILE A 921 -33.37 -61.04 -21.76
N ARG A 922 -32.54 -60.36 -20.97
CA ARG A 922 -32.98 -59.66 -19.77
C ARG A 922 -32.70 -58.20 -19.95
#